data_AF-A0A1B0DHB8-F1
#
_entry.id   AF-A0A1B0DHB8-F1
#
_cell.length_a   1.000
_cell.length_b   1.000
_cell.length_c   1.000
_cell.angle_alpha   90.00
_cell.angle_beta   90.00
_cell.angle_gamma   90.00
#
_symmetry.space_group_name_H-M   'P 1'
#
loop_
_entity.id
_entity.type
_entity.pdbx_description
1 polymer ?
#
loop_
_entity_poly.entity_id
_entity_poly.type
_entity_poly.pdbx_seq_one_letter_code
_entity_poly.pdbx_strand_id
1 'polypeptide(L)'
;VTRAVDLCAAPGSWSQVLSRRLYEGREESADVKIIAVDLQAMAALPGVTQIQGDITKLSTAKAIIDHFGDKKAELVVCDGAPDVTGLHDIDEYIQSQLLLAALSITTHVLMPGGTFVAKIFRGKDTTLLYSQLDIFFDSVSITKPQSSRNSSLEAFVVCKNYNPPKGFIPQMINPMIDDVKILIEETDSEVNKKLIPFIVSGDLRYNYDSDMSYNLPVNEEGQYEWKDAVQFSGNTRLKYTMSGVKGGNHKKGRQSVEDDEGDFETTEEFDEKLIDKDEEYNFIASSALHITKNILNEQHIFLIQPYIKWGPQKSPSSPDLLIEESVALVRSVPKWHVEQVMKVPLENFSKKTLFGRGKIEEIKEAINKLRASGKPVSRIFISKGVIHGAQKRFLETTFHLPILDRYSMVIQILRLHATTAEAKLQVAMAEIPYIWGQTRPKNATVGKLDDLVLTDSQRILLTHRERKLKKALDNIRAQRKLLRRKRQSRNFPVIAVVGYTNAGKTSLIKALTREVTLQPRDQLFATLDVTAHAGRLPCKLEVIFMDTVGFMSDIPTELLECFISTLEDVMLADVILHVQDVSHGNCLEQRKHVEATLRELVEKFGENHELNNIIDVGNKMDKLPSGEENNSKFQDLHLISSHTLEGVRELLDDIEKLVLKRTQRSHITIKAAMGGEEASWLYKNATVVDAEADPEDSQYLRLHVVIAEATFEQFKHRFLKGSGKKK
;
A
#
# COMPACT_ATOMS: atom_id res chain seq x y z
N VAL A 1 -30.13 -27.89 6.81
CA VAL A 1 -28.70 -27.59 6.98
C VAL A 1 -28.19 -28.32 8.22
N THR A 2 -27.29 -29.27 8.04
CA THR A 2 -26.54 -29.99 9.08
C THR A 2 -25.03 -29.88 8.88
N ARG A 3 -24.58 -29.60 7.65
CA ARG A 3 -23.16 -29.39 7.30
C ARG A 3 -22.98 -28.00 6.71
N ALA A 4 -22.29 -27.12 7.43
CA ALA A 4 -22.09 -25.73 7.04
C ALA A 4 -20.59 -25.36 7.01
N VAL A 5 -20.20 -24.57 6.02
CA VAL A 5 -18.85 -23.99 5.89
C VAL A 5 -18.95 -22.48 5.96
N ASP A 6 -18.12 -21.85 6.79
CA ASP A 6 -17.93 -20.40 6.86
C ASP A 6 -16.54 -20.06 6.31
N LEU A 7 -16.48 -19.38 5.17
CA LEU A 7 -15.25 -18.98 4.49
C LEU A 7 -14.90 -17.53 4.82
N CYS A 8 -13.61 -17.24 4.98
CA CYS A 8 -13.13 -15.92 5.43
C CYS A 8 -13.84 -15.50 6.73
N ALA A 9 -13.89 -16.44 7.67
CA ALA A 9 -14.76 -16.39 8.82
C ALA A 9 -14.31 -15.40 9.90
N ALA A 10 -13.07 -14.93 9.92
CA ALA A 10 -12.56 -14.09 11.00
C ALA A 10 -13.32 -12.75 11.08
N PRO A 11 -13.71 -12.27 12.28
CA PRO A 11 -13.38 -12.79 13.61
C PRO A 11 -14.32 -13.90 14.14
N GLY A 12 -15.29 -14.37 13.35
CA GLY A 12 -16.16 -15.52 13.67
C GLY A 12 -17.63 -15.18 13.95
N SER A 13 -18.10 -13.98 13.58
CA SER A 13 -19.48 -13.55 13.86
C SER A 13 -20.52 -14.43 13.14
N TRP A 14 -20.30 -14.77 11.88
CA TRP A 14 -21.18 -15.66 11.11
C TRP A 14 -21.12 -17.10 11.62
N SER A 15 -19.93 -17.58 11.97
CA SER A 15 -19.72 -18.86 12.65
C SER A 15 -20.51 -18.97 13.96
N GLN A 16 -20.59 -17.89 14.75
CA GLN A 16 -21.43 -17.84 15.95
C GLN A 16 -22.92 -17.94 15.62
N VAL A 17 -23.37 -17.26 14.57
CA VAL A 17 -24.77 -17.34 14.11
C VAL A 17 -25.09 -18.75 13.62
N LEU A 18 -24.21 -19.37 12.84
CA LEU A 18 -24.36 -20.75 12.38
C LEU A 18 -24.45 -21.72 13.57
N SER A 19 -23.54 -21.61 14.53
CA SER A 19 -23.56 -22.43 15.75
C SER A 19 -24.89 -22.25 16.49
N ARG A 20 -25.28 -21.01 16.81
CA ARG A 20 -26.53 -20.73 17.53
C ARG A 20 -27.74 -21.29 16.81
N ARG A 21 -27.87 -21.07 15.50
CA ARG A 21 -29.05 -21.45 14.71
C ARG A 21 -29.14 -22.93 14.41
N LEU A 22 -28.00 -23.60 14.18
CA LEU A 22 -27.99 -25.02 13.82
C LEU A 22 -28.07 -25.93 15.05
N TYR A 23 -27.61 -25.45 16.22
CA TYR A 23 -27.79 -26.12 17.50
C TYR A 23 -29.04 -25.64 18.28
N GLU A 24 -29.75 -24.58 17.83
CA GLU A 24 -30.97 -24.08 18.49
C GLU A 24 -32.06 -25.17 18.56
N GLY A 25 -32.48 -25.52 19.77
CA GLY A 25 -33.55 -26.51 19.99
C GLY A 25 -33.16 -27.97 19.71
N ARG A 26 -31.87 -28.26 19.53
CA ARG A 26 -31.33 -29.62 19.41
C ARG A 26 -30.38 -29.86 20.59
N GLU A 27 -30.62 -30.87 21.42
CA GLU A 27 -29.55 -31.42 22.27
C GLU A 27 -28.40 -31.79 21.34
N GLU A 28 -27.15 -31.38 21.66
CA GLU A 28 -25.94 -31.52 20.83
C GLU A 28 -25.99 -32.74 19.91
N SER A 29 -26.60 -32.55 18.73
CA SER A 29 -26.93 -33.68 17.87
C SER A 29 -25.66 -34.02 17.14
N ALA A 30 -25.26 -35.30 17.21
CA ALA A 30 -24.01 -35.81 16.63
C ALA A 30 -23.88 -35.58 15.10
N ASP A 31 -24.93 -35.06 14.45
CA ASP A 31 -25.03 -34.90 13.01
C ASP A 31 -24.73 -33.47 12.52
N VAL A 32 -24.71 -32.45 13.39
CA VAL A 32 -24.39 -31.08 12.99
C VAL A 32 -22.86 -30.89 12.98
N LYS A 33 -22.33 -30.48 11.82
CA LYS A 33 -20.91 -30.18 11.62
C LYS A 33 -20.77 -28.80 11.00
N ILE A 34 -20.02 -27.94 11.67
CA ILE A 34 -19.74 -26.57 11.22
C ILE A 34 -18.23 -26.41 11.16
N ILE A 35 -17.75 -25.92 10.02
CA ILE A 35 -16.33 -25.63 9.84
C ILE A 35 -16.13 -24.20 9.38
N ALA A 36 -15.19 -23.49 10.00
CA ALA A 36 -14.88 -22.10 9.72
C ALA A 36 -13.42 -21.98 9.26
N VAL A 37 -13.19 -21.27 8.17
CA VAL A 37 -11.89 -21.20 7.49
C VAL A 37 -11.48 -19.75 7.33
N ASP A 38 -10.29 -19.40 7.79
CA ASP A 38 -9.70 -18.09 7.58
C ASP A 38 -8.17 -18.16 7.56
N LEU A 39 -7.50 -17.18 6.95
CA LEU A 39 -6.05 -17.03 7.06
C LEU A 39 -5.64 -16.56 8.46
N GLN A 40 -6.50 -15.82 9.14
CA GLN A 40 -6.33 -15.34 10.50
C GLN A 40 -6.80 -16.40 11.51
N ALA A 41 -6.10 -16.46 12.66
CA ALA A 41 -6.56 -17.29 13.76
C ALA A 41 -7.81 -16.68 14.40
N MET A 42 -8.80 -17.52 14.75
CA MET A 42 -10.02 -17.11 15.44
C MET A 42 -10.04 -17.65 16.87
N ALA A 43 -10.79 -16.99 17.75
CA ALA A 43 -11.07 -17.53 19.08
C ALA A 43 -11.97 -18.77 18.95
N ALA A 44 -11.72 -19.81 19.75
CA ALA A 44 -12.50 -21.05 19.70
C ALA A 44 -14.00 -20.77 19.92
N LEU A 45 -14.84 -21.35 19.05
CA LEU A 45 -16.29 -21.20 19.09
C LEU A 45 -16.95 -22.56 19.38
N PRO A 46 -17.91 -22.65 20.33
CA PRO A 46 -18.60 -23.90 20.62
C PRO A 46 -19.27 -24.50 19.39
N GLY A 47 -19.05 -25.80 19.16
CA GLY A 47 -19.66 -26.53 18.05
C GLY A 47 -19.14 -26.19 16.65
N VAL A 48 -18.06 -25.41 16.54
CA VAL A 48 -17.43 -25.00 15.27
C VAL A 48 -15.98 -25.46 15.22
N THR A 49 -15.63 -26.24 14.19
CA THR A 49 -14.24 -26.60 13.90
C THR A 49 -13.59 -25.46 13.12
N GLN A 50 -12.40 -25.02 13.52
CA GLN A 50 -11.71 -23.89 12.89
C GLN A 50 -10.46 -24.38 12.17
N ILE A 51 -10.30 -23.97 10.91
CA ILE A 51 -9.10 -24.22 10.12
C ILE A 51 -8.47 -22.87 9.81
N GLN A 52 -7.21 -22.69 10.23
CA GLN A 52 -6.39 -21.62 9.71
C GLN A 52 -5.84 -22.06 8.34
N GLY A 53 -6.44 -21.58 7.27
CA GLY A 53 -6.20 -22.09 5.92
C GLY A 53 -6.52 -21.09 4.83
N ASP A 54 -5.80 -21.21 3.72
CA ASP A 54 -6.01 -20.41 2.54
C ASP A 54 -7.09 -21.04 1.67
N ILE A 55 -8.18 -20.32 1.41
CA ILE A 55 -9.32 -20.81 0.62
C ILE A 55 -8.96 -21.06 -0.84
N THR A 56 -7.81 -20.60 -1.33
CA THR A 56 -7.31 -20.86 -2.69
C THR A 56 -6.56 -22.19 -2.81
N LYS A 57 -6.28 -22.88 -1.71
CA LYS A 57 -5.48 -24.12 -1.71
C LYS A 57 -6.35 -25.37 -1.69
N LEU A 58 -5.98 -26.35 -2.52
CA LEU A 58 -6.63 -27.66 -2.56
C LEU A 58 -6.50 -28.42 -1.23
N SER A 59 -5.42 -28.21 -0.47
CA SER A 59 -5.25 -28.77 0.86
C SER A 59 -6.35 -28.33 1.83
N THR A 60 -6.77 -27.07 1.74
CA THR A 60 -7.88 -26.52 2.54
C THR A 60 -9.21 -27.16 2.14
N ALA A 61 -9.47 -27.29 0.83
CA ALA A 61 -10.67 -27.98 0.34
C ALA A 61 -10.74 -29.44 0.81
N LYS A 62 -9.62 -30.18 0.74
CA LYS A 62 -9.51 -31.55 1.26
C LYS A 62 -9.79 -31.62 2.75
N ALA A 63 -9.20 -30.73 3.55
CA ALA A 63 -9.43 -30.69 4.99
C ALA A 63 -10.90 -30.42 5.35
N ILE A 64 -11.62 -29.61 4.57
CA ILE A 64 -13.06 -29.39 4.72
C ILE A 64 -13.85 -30.67 4.41
N ILE A 65 -13.51 -31.38 3.33
CA ILE A 65 -14.17 -32.63 2.93
C ILE A 65 -13.93 -33.73 3.98
N ASP A 66 -12.68 -33.87 4.44
CA ASP A 66 -12.28 -34.83 5.47
C ASP A 66 -13.08 -34.63 6.77
N HIS A 67 -13.32 -33.37 7.16
CA HIS A 67 -14.14 -33.04 8.33
C HIS A 67 -15.57 -33.58 8.23
N PHE A 68 -16.15 -33.59 7.02
CA PHE A 68 -17.51 -34.05 6.79
C PHE A 68 -17.62 -35.57 6.54
N GLY A 69 -16.51 -36.29 6.36
CA GLY A 69 -16.49 -37.75 6.19
C GLY A 69 -17.19 -38.19 4.90
N ASP A 70 -16.61 -37.82 3.76
CA ASP A 70 -17.09 -38.06 2.38
C ASP A 70 -18.41 -37.38 1.98
N LYS A 71 -19.05 -36.64 2.91
CA LYS A 71 -20.22 -35.82 2.61
C LYS A 71 -19.81 -34.40 2.24
N LYS A 72 -20.52 -33.78 1.30
CA LYS A 72 -20.36 -32.36 0.96
C LYS A 72 -21.22 -31.46 1.86
N ALA A 73 -20.85 -30.19 1.95
CA ALA A 73 -21.58 -29.15 2.67
C ALA A 73 -22.96 -28.87 2.05
N GLU A 74 -23.95 -28.57 2.90
CA GLU A 74 -25.30 -28.15 2.48
C GLU A 74 -25.39 -26.63 2.31
N LEU A 75 -24.58 -25.90 3.10
CA LEU A 75 -24.51 -24.45 3.12
C LEU A 75 -23.04 -24.01 3.14
N VAL A 76 -22.67 -23.10 2.25
CA VAL A 76 -21.40 -22.37 2.31
C VAL A 76 -21.73 -20.88 2.45
N VAL A 77 -21.14 -20.22 3.44
CA VAL A 77 -21.27 -18.78 3.65
C VAL A 77 -19.89 -18.10 3.56
N CYS A 78 -19.85 -16.84 3.11
CA CYS A 78 -18.62 -16.05 3.04
C CYS A 78 -18.93 -14.57 3.34
N ASP A 79 -18.60 -14.09 4.53
CA ASP A 79 -18.77 -12.68 4.93
C ASP A 79 -17.50 -11.83 4.71
N GLY A 80 -16.45 -12.46 4.17
CA GLY A 80 -15.15 -11.84 3.96
C GLY A 80 -15.23 -10.58 3.10
N ALA A 81 -14.53 -9.53 3.54
CA ALA A 81 -14.24 -8.35 2.73
C ALA A 81 -12.79 -7.91 2.95
N PRO A 82 -12.12 -7.39 1.90
CA PRO A 82 -10.82 -6.74 2.05
C PRO A 82 -10.98 -5.41 2.81
N ASP A 83 -9.86 -4.87 3.29
CA ASP A 83 -9.82 -3.50 3.78
C ASP A 83 -10.26 -2.54 2.67
N VAL A 84 -11.28 -1.74 2.95
CA VAL A 84 -11.80 -0.76 1.98
C VAL A 84 -10.81 0.36 1.78
N THR A 85 -10.40 0.56 0.53
CA THR A 85 -9.47 1.61 0.12
C THR A 85 -10.16 2.97 -0.04
N GLY A 86 -11.50 2.98 -0.08
CA GLY A 86 -12.31 4.17 -0.36
C GLY A 86 -12.49 4.46 -1.85
N LEU A 87 -11.80 3.70 -2.73
CA LEU A 87 -12.01 3.70 -4.17
C LEU A 87 -12.99 2.57 -4.50
N HIS A 88 -14.27 2.93 -4.66
CA HIS A 88 -15.37 1.99 -4.87
C HIS A 88 -15.11 0.95 -5.98
N ASP A 89 -14.49 1.37 -7.08
CA ASP A 89 -14.12 0.51 -8.21
C ASP A 89 -13.03 -0.53 -7.87
N ILE A 90 -12.05 -0.17 -7.04
CA ILE A 90 -10.98 -1.07 -6.60
C ILE A 90 -11.51 -2.01 -5.53
N ASP A 91 -12.28 -1.47 -4.59
CA ASP A 91 -12.94 -2.23 -3.54
C ASP A 91 -13.90 -3.26 -4.15
N GLU A 92 -14.68 -2.90 -5.17
CA GLU A 92 -15.52 -3.82 -5.96
C GLU A 92 -14.68 -4.91 -6.64
N TYR A 93 -13.55 -4.54 -7.25
CA TYR A 93 -12.68 -5.51 -7.92
C TYR A 93 -12.06 -6.51 -6.94
N ILE A 94 -11.48 -6.04 -5.83
CA ILE A 94 -10.85 -6.91 -4.82
C ILE A 94 -11.91 -7.81 -4.17
N GLN A 95 -13.10 -7.27 -3.86
CA GLN A 95 -14.21 -8.07 -3.35
C GLN A 95 -14.65 -9.14 -4.35
N SER A 96 -14.68 -8.81 -5.65
CA SER A 96 -15.02 -9.77 -6.70
C SER A 96 -13.97 -10.90 -6.83
N GLN A 97 -12.68 -10.60 -6.63
CA GLN A 97 -11.63 -11.63 -6.57
C GLN A 97 -11.82 -12.56 -5.39
N LEU A 98 -12.14 -12.03 -4.21
CA LEU A 98 -12.40 -12.83 -3.01
C LEU A 98 -13.62 -13.75 -3.22
N LEU A 99 -14.67 -13.23 -3.86
CA LEU A 99 -15.85 -14.02 -4.19
C LEU A 99 -15.54 -15.14 -5.19
N LEU A 100 -14.71 -14.89 -6.21
CA LEU A 100 -14.30 -15.93 -7.16
C LEU A 100 -13.48 -17.03 -6.48
N ALA A 101 -12.57 -16.68 -5.57
CA ALA A 101 -11.85 -17.64 -4.75
C ALA A 101 -12.80 -18.46 -3.87
N ALA A 102 -13.77 -17.80 -3.22
CA ALA A 102 -14.80 -18.46 -2.41
C ALA A 102 -15.69 -19.38 -3.25
N LEU A 103 -16.08 -18.97 -4.47
CA LEU A 103 -16.84 -19.80 -5.39
C LEU A 103 -16.03 -21.02 -5.84
N SER A 104 -14.75 -20.86 -6.13
CA SER A 104 -13.86 -21.95 -6.56
C SER A 104 -13.81 -23.07 -5.52
N ILE A 105 -13.51 -22.76 -4.25
CA ILE A 105 -13.54 -23.76 -3.18
C ILE A 105 -14.97 -24.30 -2.95
N THR A 106 -16.00 -23.47 -3.10
CA THR A 106 -17.41 -23.87 -2.99
C THR A 106 -17.75 -24.98 -3.99
N THR A 107 -17.25 -24.92 -5.23
CA THR A 107 -17.50 -25.99 -6.22
C THR A 107 -16.94 -27.35 -5.80
N HIS A 108 -15.91 -27.37 -4.96
CA HIS A 108 -15.33 -28.60 -4.42
C HIS A 108 -16.16 -29.12 -3.25
N VAL A 109 -16.55 -28.24 -2.33
CA VAL A 109 -17.11 -28.62 -1.02
C VAL A 109 -18.63 -28.61 -0.94
N LEU A 110 -19.34 -27.96 -1.85
CA LEU A 110 -20.81 -27.83 -1.84
C LEU A 110 -21.48 -29.01 -2.55
N MET A 111 -22.54 -29.55 -1.95
CA MET A 111 -23.33 -30.63 -2.57
C MET A 111 -24.22 -30.10 -3.71
N PRO A 112 -24.55 -30.92 -4.71
CA PRO A 112 -25.65 -30.61 -5.63
C PRO A 112 -26.93 -30.30 -4.85
N GLY A 113 -27.58 -29.20 -5.22
CA GLY A 113 -28.73 -28.64 -4.51
C GLY A 113 -28.40 -27.77 -3.28
N GLY A 114 -27.13 -27.64 -2.93
CA GLY A 114 -26.66 -26.80 -1.82
C GLY A 114 -26.85 -25.29 -2.05
N THR A 115 -26.72 -24.53 -0.97
CA THR A 115 -26.83 -23.05 -0.99
C THR A 115 -25.48 -22.40 -0.73
N PHE A 116 -25.17 -21.34 -1.48
CA PHE A 116 -24.00 -20.49 -1.30
C PHE A 116 -24.45 -19.05 -1.02
N VAL A 117 -23.93 -18.44 0.05
CA VAL A 117 -24.19 -17.05 0.40
C VAL A 117 -22.87 -16.32 0.53
N ALA A 118 -22.72 -15.18 -0.13
CA ALA A 118 -21.48 -14.43 -0.03
C ALA A 118 -21.67 -12.92 -0.08
N LYS A 119 -20.79 -12.20 0.60
CA LYS A 119 -20.72 -10.74 0.54
C LYS A 119 -20.22 -10.27 -0.81
N ILE A 120 -20.86 -9.25 -1.34
CA ILE A 120 -20.49 -8.57 -2.58
C ILE A 120 -20.52 -7.06 -2.36
N PHE A 121 -19.75 -6.33 -3.16
CA PHE A 121 -19.92 -4.89 -3.29
C PHE A 121 -20.68 -4.62 -4.58
N ARG A 122 -21.82 -3.95 -4.44
CA ARG A 122 -22.67 -3.55 -5.57
C ARG A 122 -22.01 -2.37 -6.26
N GLY A 123 -21.57 -2.58 -7.49
CA GLY A 123 -21.11 -1.52 -8.37
C GLY A 123 -21.46 -1.78 -9.83
N LYS A 124 -20.70 -1.20 -10.75
CA LYS A 124 -21.03 -1.18 -12.18
C LYS A 124 -21.00 -2.56 -12.83
N ASP A 125 -20.24 -3.51 -12.28
CA ASP A 125 -19.99 -4.83 -12.87
C ASP A 125 -20.78 -5.96 -12.19
N THR A 126 -21.67 -5.63 -11.25
CA THR A 126 -22.53 -6.60 -10.52
C THR A 126 -23.31 -7.55 -11.44
N THR A 127 -23.73 -7.09 -12.63
CA THR A 127 -24.47 -7.91 -13.61
C THR A 127 -23.62 -9.02 -14.23
N LEU A 128 -22.32 -8.77 -14.43
CA LEU A 128 -21.39 -9.79 -14.92
C LEU A 128 -21.22 -10.89 -13.87
N LEU A 129 -21.08 -10.49 -12.62
CA LEU A 129 -20.96 -11.40 -11.49
C LEU A 129 -22.20 -12.28 -11.31
N TYR A 130 -23.39 -11.68 -11.43
CA TYR A 130 -24.65 -12.41 -11.45
C TYR A 130 -24.66 -13.47 -12.55
N SER A 131 -24.32 -13.10 -13.78
CA SER A 131 -24.28 -14.01 -14.93
C SER A 131 -23.29 -15.18 -14.75
N GLN A 132 -22.18 -14.95 -14.05
CA GLN A 132 -21.20 -16.01 -13.75
C GLN A 132 -21.73 -17.01 -12.72
N LEU A 133 -22.45 -16.53 -11.70
CA LEU A 133 -23.05 -17.38 -10.67
C LEU A 133 -24.24 -18.18 -11.20
N ASP A 134 -25.04 -17.59 -12.11
CA ASP A 134 -26.22 -18.23 -12.72
C ASP A 134 -25.86 -19.47 -13.58
N ILE A 135 -24.57 -19.64 -13.92
CA ILE A 135 -24.06 -20.85 -14.59
C ILE A 135 -24.08 -22.06 -13.64
N PHE A 136 -23.91 -21.84 -12.34
CA PHE A 136 -23.68 -22.87 -11.33
C PHE A 136 -24.86 -23.09 -10.39
N PHE A 137 -25.88 -22.23 -10.42
CA PHE A 137 -27.00 -22.25 -9.49
C PHE A 137 -28.30 -21.95 -10.23
N ASP A 138 -29.39 -22.65 -9.88
CA ASP A 138 -30.67 -22.43 -10.55
C ASP A 138 -31.34 -21.11 -10.14
N SER A 139 -30.95 -20.53 -9.00
CA SER A 139 -31.48 -19.25 -8.53
C SER A 139 -30.39 -18.45 -7.84
N VAL A 140 -30.06 -17.30 -8.43
CA VAL A 140 -29.18 -16.30 -7.84
C VAL A 140 -30.00 -15.08 -7.48
N SER A 141 -29.82 -14.54 -6.28
CA SER A 141 -30.50 -13.32 -5.83
C SER A 141 -29.55 -12.45 -5.03
N ILE A 142 -29.69 -11.13 -5.14
CA ILE A 142 -28.90 -10.19 -4.36
C ILE A 142 -29.82 -9.58 -3.30
N THR A 143 -29.40 -9.67 -2.04
CA THR A 143 -30.12 -9.14 -0.89
C THR A 143 -29.26 -8.15 -0.12
N LYS A 144 -29.85 -7.06 0.36
CA LYS A 144 -29.21 -6.13 1.28
C LYS A 144 -29.96 -6.21 2.62
N PRO A 145 -29.34 -6.76 3.68
CA PRO A 145 -30.00 -6.89 4.96
C PRO A 145 -30.21 -5.50 5.59
N GLN A 146 -31.26 -5.35 6.40
CA GLN A 146 -31.56 -4.10 7.10
C GLN A 146 -30.44 -3.64 8.05
N SER A 147 -29.58 -4.56 8.48
CA SER A 147 -28.39 -4.27 9.29
C SER A 147 -27.21 -3.66 8.50
N SER A 148 -27.25 -3.70 7.15
CA SER A 148 -26.26 -3.06 6.29
C SER A 148 -26.61 -1.60 6.06
N ARG A 149 -25.64 -0.69 6.18
CA ARG A 149 -25.86 0.76 5.99
C ARG A 149 -26.34 1.04 4.57
N ASN A 150 -27.35 1.90 4.39
CA ASN A 150 -27.84 2.28 3.05
C ASN A 150 -26.73 2.87 2.16
N SER A 151 -25.81 3.64 2.75
CA SER A 151 -24.64 4.20 2.06
C SER A 151 -23.53 3.19 1.75
N SER A 152 -23.59 1.97 2.28
CA SER A 152 -22.61 0.91 1.97
C SER A 152 -22.92 0.27 0.62
N LEU A 153 -21.88 -0.02 -0.17
CA LEU A 153 -22.01 -0.84 -1.37
C LEU A 153 -22.24 -2.32 -1.04
N GLU A 154 -22.07 -2.70 0.23
CA GLU A 154 -22.25 -4.06 0.72
C GLU A 154 -23.66 -4.60 0.48
N ALA A 155 -23.71 -5.74 -0.19
CA ALA A 155 -24.86 -6.60 -0.29
C ALA A 155 -24.41 -8.07 -0.22
N PHE A 156 -25.36 -8.98 -0.25
CA PHE A 156 -25.11 -10.41 -0.22
C PHE A 156 -25.73 -11.04 -1.44
N VAL A 157 -24.96 -11.87 -2.14
CA VAL A 157 -25.50 -12.79 -3.11
C VAL A 157 -25.94 -14.06 -2.41
N VAL A 158 -27.13 -14.55 -2.73
CA VAL A 158 -27.74 -15.79 -2.23
C VAL A 158 -28.01 -16.66 -3.44
N CYS A 159 -27.17 -17.67 -3.61
CA CYS A 159 -27.23 -18.65 -4.68
C CYS A 159 -27.82 -19.95 -4.14
N LYS A 160 -28.94 -20.40 -4.71
CA LYS A 160 -29.68 -21.60 -4.29
C LYS A 160 -29.61 -22.67 -5.36
N ASN A 161 -29.69 -23.92 -4.91
CA ASN A 161 -29.72 -25.11 -5.74
C ASN A 161 -28.49 -25.22 -6.66
N TYR A 162 -27.32 -25.49 -6.07
CA TYR A 162 -26.09 -25.71 -6.82
C TYR A 162 -26.26 -26.82 -7.88
N ASN A 163 -26.10 -26.45 -9.14
CA ASN A 163 -26.35 -27.28 -10.32
C ASN A 163 -25.29 -26.97 -11.40
N PRO A 164 -24.05 -27.46 -11.23
CA PRO A 164 -22.98 -27.20 -12.18
C PRO A 164 -23.27 -27.85 -13.55
N PRO A 165 -22.71 -27.32 -14.66
CA PRO A 165 -22.87 -27.91 -15.98
C PRO A 165 -22.50 -29.40 -16.03
N LYS A 166 -23.18 -30.18 -16.89
CA LYS A 166 -22.86 -31.60 -17.10
C LYS A 166 -21.41 -31.76 -17.55
N GLY A 167 -20.64 -32.60 -16.85
CA GLY A 167 -19.22 -32.82 -17.13
C GLY A 167 -18.29 -31.79 -16.48
N PHE A 168 -18.79 -30.85 -15.67
CA PHE A 168 -17.95 -29.92 -14.91
C PHE A 168 -17.13 -30.66 -13.85
N ILE A 169 -15.80 -30.57 -13.97
CA ILE A 169 -14.86 -31.04 -12.96
C ILE A 169 -14.36 -29.80 -12.20
N PRO A 170 -14.57 -29.72 -10.86
CA PRO A 170 -14.03 -28.64 -10.04
C PRO A 170 -12.50 -28.58 -10.14
N GLN A 171 -11.97 -27.38 -10.39
CA GLN A 171 -10.53 -27.12 -10.48
C GLN A 171 -10.20 -25.91 -9.61
N MET A 172 -9.15 -26.00 -8.79
CA MET A 172 -8.64 -24.89 -7.97
C MET A 172 -7.68 -24.04 -8.81
N ILE A 173 -8.25 -23.24 -9.70
CA ILE A 173 -7.50 -22.41 -10.66
C ILE A 173 -7.58 -20.96 -10.22
N ASN A 174 -6.48 -20.23 -10.35
CA ASN A 174 -6.48 -18.79 -10.29
C ASN A 174 -6.67 -18.22 -11.71
N PRO A 175 -7.88 -17.76 -12.08
CA PRO A 175 -8.18 -17.32 -13.44
C PRO A 175 -7.39 -16.08 -13.90
N MET A 176 -6.61 -15.45 -13.00
CA MET A 176 -5.74 -14.32 -13.31
C MET A 176 -4.26 -14.70 -13.49
N ILE A 177 -3.84 -15.91 -13.08
CA ILE A 177 -2.44 -16.34 -13.05
C ILE A 177 -2.18 -17.53 -13.97
N ASP A 178 -3.15 -18.44 -14.08
CA ASP A 178 -2.93 -19.71 -14.77
C ASP A 178 -3.15 -19.54 -16.28
N ASP A 179 -2.14 -19.90 -17.08
CA ASP A 179 -2.25 -19.86 -18.54
C ASP A 179 -3.30 -20.86 -18.99
N VAL A 180 -4.32 -20.39 -19.72
CA VAL A 180 -5.44 -21.20 -20.23
C VAL A 180 -4.95 -22.41 -21.01
N LYS A 181 -3.76 -22.35 -21.62
CA LYS A 181 -3.16 -23.49 -22.31
C LYS A 181 -2.64 -24.58 -21.36
N ILE A 182 -2.00 -24.18 -20.26
CA ILE A 182 -1.46 -25.11 -19.24
C ILE A 182 -2.61 -25.83 -18.53
N LEU A 183 -3.70 -25.11 -18.25
CA LEU A 183 -4.91 -25.67 -17.66
C LEU A 183 -5.57 -26.76 -18.51
N ILE A 184 -5.52 -26.63 -19.85
CA ILE A 184 -6.06 -27.63 -20.77
C ILE A 184 -5.16 -28.87 -20.81
N GLU A 185 -3.85 -28.69 -20.78
CA GLU A 185 -2.86 -29.77 -20.84
C GLU A 185 -2.79 -30.59 -19.53
N GLU A 186 -2.96 -29.94 -18.37
CA GLU A 186 -2.85 -30.63 -17.06
C GLU A 186 -4.15 -31.30 -16.59
N THR A 187 -5.32 -30.86 -17.08
CA THR A 187 -6.61 -31.27 -16.51
C THR A 187 -7.49 -32.12 -17.42
N ASP A 188 -7.09 -32.32 -18.68
CA ASP A 188 -7.81 -33.10 -19.69
C ASP A 188 -9.30 -32.68 -19.85
N SER A 189 -9.63 -31.44 -19.45
CA SER A 189 -10.99 -30.91 -19.42
C SER A 189 -11.30 -30.12 -20.68
N GLU A 190 -12.35 -30.50 -21.41
CA GLU A 190 -12.88 -29.66 -22.49
C GLU A 190 -13.35 -28.32 -21.93
N VAL A 191 -12.83 -27.21 -22.48
CA VAL A 191 -13.17 -25.85 -22.05
C VAL A 191 -14.68 -25.66 -22.16
N ASN A 192 -15.35 -25.42 -21.01
CA ASN A 192 -16.78 -25.13 -20.92
C ASN A 192 -17.11 -23.77 -21.57
N LYS A 193 -17.11 -23.69 -22.90
CA LYS A 193 -17.64 -22.56 -23.66
C LYS A 193 -19.15 -22.71 -23.77
N LYS A 194 -19.89 -22.14 -22.82
CA LYS A 194 -21.31 -21.84 -23.02
C LYS A 194 -21.43 -20.38 -23.48
N LEU A 195 -21.99 -20.17 -24.66
CA LEU A 195 -22.41 -18.83 -25.12
C LEU A 195 -23.45 -18.31 -24.12
N ILE A 196 -23.08 -17.29 -23.35
CA ILE A 196 -24.02 -16.57 -22.50
C ILE A 196 -24.82 -15.64 -23.43
N PRO A 197 -26.14 -15.80 -23.57
CA PRO A 197 -26.94 -14.86 -24.33
C PRO A 197 -26.88 -13.49 -23.64
N PHE A 198 -26.70 -12.43 -24.43
CA PHE A 198 -26.78 -11.06 -23.93
C PHE A 198 -28.23 -10.77 -23.49
N ILE A 199 -28.48 -10.74 -22.18
CA ILE A 199 -29.79 -10.43 -21.59
C ILE A 199 -29.69 -9.05 -20.94
N VAL A 200 -30.43 -8.08 -21.48
CA VAL A 200 -30.71 -6.82 -20.79
C VAL A 200 -31.73 -7.11 -19.69
N SER A 201 -31.42 -6.77 -18.44
CA SER A 201 -32.36 -6.89 -17.31
C SER A 201 -32.58 -5.56 -16.61
N GLY A 202 -33.87 -5.20 -16.48
CA GLY A 202 -34.45 -4.11 -15.69
C GLY A 202 -35.98 -4.24 -15.77
N ASP A 203 -36.69 -4.06 -14.66
CA ASP A 203 -38.15 -4.07 -14.64
C ASP A 203 -38.67 -2.71 -15.14
N LEU A 204 -39.28 -2.69 -16.33
CA LEU A 204 -39.81 -1.48 -16.98
C LEU A 204 -41.25 -1.14 -16.53
N ARG A 205 -41.76 -1.76 -15.47
CA ARG A 205 -43.20 -1.69 -15.13
C ARG A 205 -43.55 -0.77 -13.96
N TYR A 206 -42.58 -0.33 -13.15
CA TYR A 206 -42.84 0.60 -12.04
C TYR A 206 -41.77 1.70 -11.94
N ASN A 207 -42.19 2.93 -12.21
CA ASN A 207 -41.38 4.15 -12.20
C ASN A 207 -41.14 4.67 -10.78
N TYR A 208 -40.35 3.96 -9.97
CA TYR A 208 -39.75 4.55 -8.77
C TYR A 208 -38.23 4.67 -8.95
N ASP A 209 -37.82 5.92 -9.11
CA ASP A 209 -36.48 6.49 -9.21
C ASP A 209 -35.96 6.85 -7.80
N SER A 210 -34.74 6.41 -7.48
CA SER A 210 -34.10 6.65 -6.19
C SER A 210 -33.70 8.09 -5.93
N ASP A 211 -33.67 8.93 -6.98
CA ASP A 211 -33.26 10.34 -6.90
C ASP A 211 -34.46 11.31 -6.93
N MET A 212 -35.69 10.80 -6.92
CA MET A 212 -36.91 11.62 -6.89
C MET A 212 -37.55 11.65 -5.50
N SER A 213 -38.03 12.82 -5.07
CA SER A 213 -38.87 12.93 -3.86
C SER A 213 -40.33 12.63 -4.24
N TYR A 214 -40.91 11.61 -3.60
CA TYR A 214 -42.31 11.23 -3.79
C TYR A 214 -43.21 11.91 -2.78
N ASN A 215 -44.49 12.11 -3.15
CA ASN A 215 -45.50 12.53 -2.20
C ASN A 215 -45.65 11.45 -1.11
N LEU A 216 -45.77 11.90 0.15
CA LEU A 216 -45.92 11.00 1.28
C LEU A 216 -47.17 10.13 1.09
N PRO A 217 -47.08 8.80 1.32
CA PRO A 217 -48.26 7.93 1.24
C PRO A 217 -49.22 8.33 2.36
N VAL A 218 -50.31 8.95 1.96
CA VAL A 218 -51.43 9.30 2.83
C VAL A 218 -52.41 8.13 2.85
N ASN A 219 -53.03 7.90 4.01
CA ASN A 219 -54.12 6.94 4.16
C ASN A 219 -55.39 7.41 3.42
N GLU A 220 -56.46 6.58 3.38
CA GLU A 220 -57.69 6.88 2.62
C GLU A 220 -58.39 8.19 3.04
N GLU A 221 -58.00 8.77 4.18
CA GLU A 221 -58.48 10.05 4.72
C GLU A 221 -57.52 11.24 4.47
N GLY A 222 -56.39 11.02 3.77
CA GLY A 222 -55.48 12.10 3.37
C GLY A 222 -54.47 12.54 4.45
N GLN A 223 -54.22 11.74 5.49
CA GLN A 223 -53.31 12.07 6.58
C GLN A 223 -52.05 11.19 6.61
N TYR A 224 -50.91 11.80 6.93
CA TYR A 224 -49.62 11.11 7.03
C TYR A 224 -49.34 10.73 8.48
N GLU A 225 -48.99 9.46 8.73
CA GLU A 225 -48.67 8.95 10.06
C GLU A 225 -47.15 9.00 10.31
N TRP A 226 -46.72 9.91 11.19
CA TRP A 226 -45.31 10.03 11.59
C TRP A 226 -44.89 8.89 12.52
N LYS A 227 -43.64 8.43 12.38
CA LYS A 227 -43.00 7.44 13.27
C LYS A 227 -41.66 7.95 13.78
N ASP A 228 -41.34 7.65 15.04
CA ASP A 228 -40.08 8.06 15.67
C ASP A 228 -38.85 7.31 15.13
N ALA A 229 -37.71 8.00 15.11
CA ALA A 229 -36.44 7.46 14.68
C ALA A 229 -35.81 6.53 15.73
N VAL A 230 -35.27 5.38 15.29
CA VAL A 230 -34.70 4.36 16.17
C VAL A 230 -33.19 4.59 16.35
N GLN A 231 -32.83 5.21 17.49
CA GLN A 231 -31.54 5.25 18.22
C GLN A 231 -30.35 6.15 17.78
N PHE A 232 -29.76 6.79 18.82
CA PHE A 232 -28.52 7.58 18.88
C PHE A 232 -27.29 6.69 19.23
N SER A 233 -26.09 7.02 18.74
CA SER A 233 -24.83 6.32 19.06
C SER A 233 -24.09 6.94 20.26
N GLY A 234 -23.77 6.10 21.26
CA GLY A 234 -22.96 6.45 22.43
C GLY A 234 -21.59 5.76 22.42
N ASN A 235 -20.56 6.51 22.80
CA ASN A 235 -19.15 6.13 22.96
C ASN A 235 -18.90 4.92 23.88
N THR A 236 -18.04 3.97 23.48
CA THR A 236 -17.09 3.31 24.42
C THR A 236 -15.86 2.72 23.71
N ARG A 237 -14.66 3.15 24.14
CA ARG A 237 -13.34 2.58 23.82
C ARG A 237 -13.05 1.39 24.76
N LEU A 238 -12.44 0.31 24.27
CA LEU A 238 -11.66 -0.63 25.10
C LEU A 238 -10.40 -1.11 24.35
N LYS A 239 -9.24 -0.97 25.02
CA LYS A 239 -7.88 -1.45 24.68
C LYS A 239 -7.63 -2.79 25.40
N TYR A 240 -6.88 -3.75 24.83
CA TYR A 240 -5.98 -4.71 25.53
C TYR A 240 -5.06 -5.39 24.49
N THR A 241 -3.76 -5.09 24.41
CA THR A 241 -2.56 -5.77 24.98
C THR A 241 -2.44 -7.29 24.75
N MET A 242 -1.44 -7.70 23.98
CA MET A 242 -1.03 -9.09 23.76
C MET A 242 0.25 -9.42 24.53
N SER A 243 0.16 -10.33 25.49
CA SER A 243 1.29 -11.07 26.08
C SER A 243 1.37 -12.45 25.44
N GLY A 244 2.54 -12.84 24.95
CA GLY A 244 2.74 -14.02 24.11
C GLY A 244 2.90 -15.36 24.84
N VAL A 245 3.00 -16.45 24.05
CA VAL A 245 3.57 -17.74 24.43
C VAL A 245 4.27 -18.39 23.22
N LYS A 246 5.39 -19.06 23.49
CA LYS A 246 6.37 -19.68 22.59
C LYS A 246 6.00 -21.10 22.14
N GLY A 247 6.37 -21.45 20.89
CA GLY A 247 7.33 -22.50 20.56
C GLY A 247 6.91 -23.98 20.50
N GLY A 248 7.19 -24.64 19.37
CA GLY A 248 7.22 -26.10 19.23
C GLY A 248 7.67 -26.60 17.85
N ASN A 249 8.97 -26.89 17.69
CA ASN A 249 9.59 -27.55 16.52
C ASN A 249 9.31 -29.06 16.55
N HIS A 250 9.15 -29.72 15.39
CA HIS A 250 9.58 -31.12 15.17
C HIS A 250 10.09 -31.33 13.73
N LYS A 251 11.12 -32.17 13.61
CA LYS A 251 12.03 -32.38 12.47
C LYS A 251 12.08 -33.89 12.13
N LYS A 252 12.49 -34.18 10.86
CA LYS A 252 13.00 -35.45 10.25
C LYS A 252 11.93 -36.34 9.57
N GLY A 253 12.15 -36.94 8.39
CA GLY A 253 13.27 -36.89 7.42
C GLY A 253 13.26 -38.07 6.41
N ARG A 254 13.89 -37.87 5.23
CA ARG A 254 14.51 -38.83 4.23
C ARG A 254 13.61 -39.90 3.55
N GLN A 255 13.79 -40.36 2.28
CA GLN A 255 14.96 -40.44 1.37
C GLN A 255 14.57 -40.78 -0.11
N SER A 256 15.31 -40.20 -1.09
CA SER A 256 15.77 -40.64 -2.46
C SER A 256 14.86 -41.47 -3.42
N VAL A 257 14.79 -41.23 -4.75
CA VAL A 257 15.77 -41.46 -5.87
C VAL A 257 15.21 -40.76 -7.14
N GLU A 258 15.90 -39.78 -7.73
CA GLU A 258 16.52 -39.76 -9.10
C GLU A 258 15.65 -40.26 -10.28
N ASP A 259 15.22 -39.33 -11.14
CA ASP A 259 15.46 -39.38 -12.60
C ASP A 259 15.34 -37.95 -13.18
N ASP A 260 16.18 -37.69 -14.18
CA ASP A 260 16.63 -36.40 -14.71
C ASP A 260 15.94 -36.12 -16.05
N GLU A 261 15.03 -35.14 -16.12
CA GLU A 261 14.53 -34.59 -17.39
C GLU A 261 13.99 -33.15 -17.21
N GLY A 262 14.86 -32.16 -17.44
CA GLY A 262 14.53 -30.85 -18.01
C GLY A 262 13.32 -30.06 -17.48
N ASP A 263 13.27 -29.71 -16.20
CA ASP A 263 12.23 -28.83 -15.67
C ASP A 263 12.51 -27.34 -15.86
N PHE A 264 11.57 -26.67 -16.54
CA PHE A 264 11.33 -25.23 -16.39
C PHE A 264 11.22 -24.92 -14.89
N GLU A 265 12.07 -24.04 -14.36
CA GLU A 265 11.94 -23.54 -12.99
C GLU A 265 10.51 -22.99 -12.79
N THR A 266 9.66 -23.79 -12.17
CA THR A 266 8.45 -23.34 -11.49
C THR A 266 8.84 -22.14 -10.65
N THR A 267 8.14 -21.03 -10.84
CA THR A 267 8.27 -19.82 -10.02
C THR A 267 8.21 -20.21 -8.55
N GLU A 268 9.37 -20.31 -7.89
CA GLU A 268 9.46 -20.36 -6.43
C GLU A 268 8.68 -19.15 -5.91
N GLU A 269 7.50 -19.39 -5.34
CA GLU A 269 6.81 -18.39 -4.54
C GLU A 269 7.81 -17.88 -3.50
N PHE A 270 8.12 -16.58 -3.56
CA PHE A 270 9.05 -15.96 -2.65
C PHE A 270 8.48 -16.06 -1.22
N ASP A 271 8.97 -17.01 -0.43
CA ASP A 271 8.60 -17.15 0.98
C ASP A 271 9.16 -15.95 1.76
N GLU A 272 8.28 -15.05 2.24
CA GLU A 272 8.65 -13.94 3.13
C GLU A 272 9.52 -14.41 4.32
N LYS A 273 9.43 -15.69 4.71
CA LYS A 273 10.23 -16.29 5.79
C LYS A 273 11.72 -16.45 5.44
N LEU A 274 12.14 -16.26 4.18
CA LEU A 274 13.56 -16.29 3.76
C LEU A 274 14.36 -15.10 4.26
N ILE A 275 13.72 -13.95 4.52
CA ILE A 275 14.43 -12.74 4.94
C ILE A 275 14.99 -12.89 6.36
N ASP A 276 14.22 -13.47 7.29
CA ASP A 276 14.55 -13.50 8.72
C ASP A 276 15.20 -14.80 9.23
N LYS A 277 15.10 -15.92 8.50
CA LYS A 277 15.60 -17.23 8.97
C LYS A 277 17.08 -17.52 8.73
N ASP A 278 17.76 -16.67 7.98
CA ASP A 278 19.16 -16.87 7.63
C ASP A 278 20.06 -16.38 8.77
N GLU A 279 20.30 -17.25 9.77
CA GLU A 279 21.12 -16.94 10.95
C GLU A 279 22.54 -16.50 10.58
N GLU A 280 23.11 -17.10 9.52
CA GLU A 280 24.44 -16.77 9.03
C GLU A 280 24.46 -15.37 8.40
N TYR A 281 23.49 -15.03 7.56
CA TYR A 281 23.34 -13.67 7.05
C TYR A 281 23.13 -12.64 8.16
N ASN A 282 22.24 -12.92 9.10
CA ASN A 282 21.96 -12.03 10.23
C ASN A 282 23.21 -11.73 11.06
N PHE A 283 24.08 -12.74 11.25
CA PHE A 283 25.37 -12.54 11.92
C PHE A 283 26.29 -11.60 11.14
N ILE A 284 26.41 -11.78 9.82
CA ILE A 284 27.22 -10.92 8.95
C ILE A 284 26.69 -9.48 8.94
N ALA A 285 25.38 -9.32 8.74
CA ALA A 285 24.71 -8.02 8.70
C ALA A 285 24.84 -7.28 10.03
N SER A 286 24.63 -7.98 11.16
CA SER A 286 24.78 -7.39 12.50
C SER A 286 26.23 -6.96 12.79
N SER A 287 27.23 -7.69 12.28
CA SER A 287 28.64 -7.34 12.45
C SER A 287 29.04 -6.12 11.60
N ALA A 288 28.51 -6.01 10.38
CA ALA A 288 28.85 -4.92 9.47
C ALA A 288 28.09 -3.62 9.78
N LEU A 289 26.78 -3.70 10.00
CA LEU A 289 25.89 -2.55 10.19
C LEU A 289 25.67 -2.20 11.66
N HIS A 290 26.15 -3.04 12.59
CA HIS A 290 25.84 -2.94 14.03
C HIS A 290 24.35 -2.98 14.35
N ILE A 291 23.55 -3.59 13.46
CA ILE A 291 22.11 -3.78 13.62
C ILE A 291 21.90 -4.94 14.58
N THR A 292 21.47 -4.64 15.80
CA THR A 292 21.05 -5.66 16.76
C THR A 292 19.61 -6.07 16.48
N LYS A 293 19.29 -7.37 16.65
CA LYS A 293 17.89 -7.86 16.67
C LYS A 293 16.99 -7.07 17.65
N ASN A 294 17.59 -6.41 18.64
CA ASN A 294 16.93 -5.54 19.61
C ASN A 294 17.14 -4.05 19.29
N ILE A 295 16.80 -3.59 18.08
CA ILE A 295 16.84 -2.17 17.71
C ILE A 295 16.02 -1.28 18.66
N LEU A 296 15.04 -1.89 19.34
CA LEU A 296 14.15 -1.30 20.34
C LEU A 296 14.75 -1.19 21.75
N ASN A 297 16.03 -1.57 21.94
CA ASN A 297 16.72 -1.33 23.20
C ASN A 297 17.11 0.14 23.30
N GLU A 298 17.15 0.64 24.53
CA GLU A 298 17.62 2.00 24.80
C GLU A 298 19.09 2.15 24.36
N GLN A 299 19.38 3.21 23.62
CA GLN A 299 20.72 3.53 23.14
C GLN A 299 21.05 4.99 23.40
N HIS A 300 22.30 5.25 23.78
CA HIS A 300 22.80 6.56 24.11
C HIS A 300 23.94 6.91 23.14
N ILE A 301 23.66 7.86 22.26
CA ILE A 301 24.46 8.16 21.08
C ILE A 301 25.31 9.40 21.33
N PHE A 302 26.62 9.27 21.10
CA PHE A 302 27.52 10.40 20.94
C PHE A 302 27.56 10.81 19.46
N LEU A 303 26.98 11.97 19.12
CA LEU A 303 26.87 12.45 17.75
C LEU A 303 28.10 13.29 17.37
N ILE A 304 28.74 12.94 16.26
CA ILE A 304 29.83 13.70 15.64
C ILE A 304 29.36 14.18 14.27
N GLN A 305 29.35 15.49 14.06
CA GLN A 305 29.12 16.09 12.75
C GLN A 305 30.46 16.54 12.15
N PRO A 306 31.07 15.73 11.27
CA PRO A 306 32.22 16.19 10.50
C PRO A 306 31.77 17.20 9.44
N TYR A 307 32.58 18.23 9.19
CA TYR A 307 32.32 19.21 8.12
C TYR A 307 33.61 19.78 7.54
N ILE A 308 33.58 20.13 6.25
CA ILE A 308 34.71 20.76 5.57
C ILE A 308 34.53 22.28 5.60
N LYS A 309 35.57 23.02 6.02
CA LYS A 309 35.50 24.48 6.19
C LYS A 309 35.58 25.26 4.87
N TRP A 310 36.33 24.78 3.89
CA TRP A 310 36.59 25.44 2.60
C TRP A 310 36.86 24.43 1.48
N GLY A 311 36.71 24.86 0.22
CA GLY A 311 36.97 24.04 -0.96
C GLY A 311 35.72 23.39 -1.58
N PRO A 312 35.87 22.63 -2.67
CA PRO A 312 34.76 22.11 -3.47
C PRO A 312 33.90 21.06 -2.75
N GLN A 313 34.44 20.42 -1.70
CA GLN A 313 33.72 19.45 -0.87
C GLN A 313 32.98 20.10 0.32
N LYS A 314 32.99 21.43 0.43
CA LYS A 314 32.23 22.15 1.46
C LYS A 314 30.73 22.00 1.16
N SER A 315 29.98 21.49 2.13
CA SER A 315 28.51 21.47 2.03
C SER A 315 27.96 22.90 1.96
N PRO A 316 26.94 23.16 1.10
CA PRO A 316 26.27 24.45 1.06
C PRO A 316 25.45 24.71 2.33
N SER A 317 25.09 23.67 3.06
CA SER A 317 24.35 23.75 4.34
C SER A 317 25.26 24.11 5.51
N SER A 318 24.73 24.87 6.47
CA SER A 318 25.49 25.21 7.69
C SER A 318 25.72 23.95 8.56
N PRO A 319 26.84 23.86 9.30
CA PRO A 319 27.09 22.73 10.19
C PRO A 319 26.04 22.56 11.30
N ASP A 320 25.39 23.65 11.73
CA ASP A 320 24.29 23.63 12.70
C ASP A 320 23.05 22.92 12.16
N LEU A 321 22.65 23.24 10.93
CA LEU A 321 21.48 22.62 10.30
C LEU A 321 21.73 21.14 9.96
N LEU A 322 22.98 20.77 9.63
CA LEU A 322 23.36 19.37 9.46
C LEU A 322 23.28 18.58 10.78
N ILE A 323 23.58 19.22 11.91
CA ILE A 323 23.40 18.61 13.23
C ILE A 323 21.93 18.39 13.53
N GLU A 324 21.06 19.37 13.27
CA GLU A 324 19.62 19.24 13.50
C GLU A 324 19.04 18.04 12.74
N GLU A 325 19.39 17.88 11.46
CA GLU A 325 19.01 16.73 10.65
C GLU A 325 19.57 15.42 11.23
N SER A 326 20.82 15.42 11.70
CA SER A 326 21.48 14.25 12.30
C SER A 326 20.87 13.84 13.64
N VAL A 327 20.44 14.82 14.46
CA VAL A 327 19.70 14.57 15.70
C VAL A 327 18.32 14.02 15.37
N ALA A 328 17.66 14.53 14.33
CA ALA A 328 16.38 14.01 13.86
C ALA A 328 16.48 12.56 13.36
N LEU A 329 17.58 12.17 12.71
CA LEU A 329 17.88 10.78 12.36
C LEU A 329 17.91 9.88 13.60
N VAL A 330 18.69 10.23 14.62
CA VAL A 330 18.78 9.45 15.85
C VAL A 330 17.41 9.35 16.54
N ARG A 331 16.67 10.46 16.64
CA ARG A 331 15.34 10.50 17.28
C ARG A 331 14.26 9.74 16.52
N SER A 332 14.45 9.48 15.23
CA SER A 332 13.53 8.67 14.43
C SER A 332 13.58 7.19 14.82
N VAL A 333 14.65 6.75 15.50
CA VAL A 333 14.77 5.40 16.05
C VAL A 333 14.22 5.39 17.49
N PRO A 334 13.24 4.53 17.82
CA PRO A 334 12.64 4.49 19.15
C PRO A 334 13.66 4.20 20.27
N LYS A 335 13.59 4.95 21.37
CA LYS A 335 14.46 4.84 22.56
C LYS A 335 15.94 5.15 22.32
N TRP A 336 16.25 5.87 21.25
CA TRP A 336 17.60 6.36 21.00
C TRP A 336 17.71 7.81 21.41
N HIS A 337 18.72 8.11 22.22
CA HIS A 337 18.93 9.41 22.82
C HIS A 337 20.28 9.98 22.38
N VAL A 338 20.33 11.27 22.07
CA VAL A 338 21.59 11.98 21.79
C VAL A 338 22.08 12.58 23.11
N GLU A 339 23.22 12.07 23.60
CA GLU A 339 23.78 12.53 24.88
C GLU A 339 24.69 13.75 24.74
N GLN A 340 25.41 13.81 23.62
CA GLN A 340 26.31 14.90 23.30
C GLN A 340 26.46 15.03 21.79
N VAL A 341 26.68 16.26 21.35
CA VAL A 341 26.96 16.61 19.97
C VAL A 341 28.32 17.28 19.88
N MET A 342 29.14 16.91 18.89
CA MET A 342 30.42 17.53 18.61
C MET A 342 30.57 17.86 17.12
N LYS A 343 30.87 19.13 16.82
CA LYS A 343 31.23 19.59 15.47
C LYS A 343 32.73 19.38 15.26
N VAL A 344 33.10 18.67 14.20
CA VAL A 344 34.52 18.39 13.92
C VAL A 344 34.91 18.90 12.53
N PRO A 345 35.75 19.93 12.42
CA PRO A 345 36.23 20.38 11.13
C PRO A 345 37.26 19.41 10.56
N LEU A 346 37.10 19.07 9.28
CA LEU A 346 38.01 18.22 8.51
C LEU A 346 38.52 18.95 7.27
N GLU A 347 39.71 18.55 6.80
CA GLU A 347 40.25 19.00 5.52
C GLU A 347 39.65 18.21 4.35
N ASN A 348 39.48 16.91 4.54
CA ASN A 348 38.83 15.99 3.61
C ASN A 348 38.33 14.75 4.38
N PHE A 349 37.47 13.98 3.75
CA PHE A 349 36.90 12.77 4.34
C PHE A 349 37.70 11.48 4.07
N SER A 350 38.81 11.56 3.31
CA SER A 350 39.56 10.40 2.81
C SER A 350 40.72 9.95 3.71
N LYS A 351 41.06 10.73 4.75
CA LYS A 351 42.11 10.33 5.72
C LYS A 351 41.81 8.96 6.34
N LYS A 352 42.81 8.08 6.40
CA LYS A 352 42.66 6.70 6.95
C LYS A 352 42.09 6.65 8.36
N THR A 353 42.39 7.64 9.19
CA THR A 353 41.90 7.74 10.58
C THR A 353 40.63 8.56 10.73
N LEU A 354 40.14 9.17 9.62
CA LEU A 354 39.10 10.21 9.55
C LEU A 354 39.44 11.49 10.34
N PHE A 355 39.77 11.37 11.61
CA PHE A 355 40.16 12.46 12.51
C PHE A 355 41.69 12.50 12.73
N GLY A 356 42.22 13.69 13.02
CA GLY A 356 43.60 13.86 13.46
C GLY A 356 43.81 13.41 14.91
N ARG A 357 45.06 13.11 15.31
CA ARG A 357 45.39 12.60 16.66
C ARG A 357 44.84 13.48 17.79
N GLY A 358 44.97 14.80 17.70
CA GLY A 358 44.44 15.72 18.72
C GLY A 358 42.93 15.64 18.87
N LYS A 359 42.18 15.52 17.75
CA LYS A 359 40.72 15.36 17.80
C LYS A 359 40.29 13.99 18.32
N ILE A 360 41.06 12.94 18.04
CA ILE A 360 40.79 11.62 18.62
C ILE A 360 40.87 11.67 20.14
N GLU A 361 41.91 12.30 20.70
CA GLU A 361 42.05 12.43 22.15
C GLU A 361 40.95 13.34 22.76
N GLU A 362 40.59 14.44 22.09
CA GLU A 362 39.46 15.29 22.51
C GLU A 362 38.12 14.53 22.57
N ILE A 363 37.86 13.67 21.58
CA ILE A 363 36.66 12.82 21.56
C ILE A 363 36.71 11.79 22.70
N LYS A 364 37.86 11.16 22.95
CA LYS A 364 38.02 10.21 24.07
C LYS A 364 37.75 10.89 25.41
N GLU A 365 38.32 12.07 25.63
CA GLU A 365 38.10 12.85 26.84
C GLU A 365 36.61 13.20 27.02
N ALA A 366 35.93 13.61 25.95
CA ALA A 366 34.50 13.91 26.00
C ALA A 366 33.66 12.67 26.39
N ILE A 367 33.94 11.52 25.78
CA ILE A 367 33.27 10.24 26.12
C ILE A 367 33.54 9.84 27.58
N ASN A 368 34.78 9.97 28.05
CA ASN A 368 35.14 9.65 29.43
C ASN A 368 34.47 10.58 30.45
N LYS A 369 34.37 11.89 30.14
CA LYS A 369 33.64 12.86 30.97
C LYS A 369 32.15 12.50 31.08
N LEU A 370 31.50 12.14 29.97
CA LEU A 370 30.11 11.67 29.99
C LEU A 370 29.93 10.43 30.87
N ARG A 371 30.77 9.41 30.67
CA ARG A 371 30.76 8.18 31.47
C ARG A 371 30.95 8.47 32.96
N ALA A 372 31.87 9.38 33.31
CA ALA A 372 32.09 9.81 34.69
C ALA A 372 30.88 10.56 35.29
N SER A 373 30.12 11.29 34.47
CA SER A 373 28.87 11.96 34.91
C SER A 373 27.65 11.03 35.05
N GLY A 374 27.83 9.71 34.92
CA GLY A 374 26.73 8.74 35.02
C GLY A 374 25.88 8.62 33.76
N LYS A 375 26.26 9.27 32.65
CA LYS A 375 25.60 9.12 31.35
C LYS A 375 26.25 7.97 30.58
N PRO A 376 25.56 6.84 30.37
CA PRO A 376 26.09 5.77 29.54
C PRO A 376 26.21 6.25 28.09
N VAL A 377 27.28 5.85 27.40
CA VAL A 377 27.41 6.04 25.94
C VAL A 377 27.53 4.65 25.35
N SER A 378 26.55 4.25 24.53
CA SER A 378 26.51 2.92 23.94
C SER A 378 27.12 2.88 22.55
N ARG A 379 27.04 3.97 21.78
CA ARG A 379 27.51 4.04 20.38
C ARG A 379 27.94 5.45 20.00
N ILE A 380 28.75 5.57 18.95
CA ILE A 380 29.11 6.85 18.34
C ILE A 380 28.49 6.91 16.94
N PHE A 381 27.72 7.95 16.67
CA PHE A 381 27.18 8.22 15.33
C PHE A 381 27.99 9.33 14.69
N ILE A 382 28.63 9.04 13.56
CA ILE A 382 29.37 10.01 12.75
C ILE A 382 28.51 10.31 11.53
N SER A 383 27.93 11.51 11.47
CA SER A 383 27.02 11.91 10.40
C SER A 383 27.77 12.25 9.11
N LYS A 384 28.15 11.18 8.40
CA LYS A 384 28.77 11.15 7.07
C LYS A 384 28.14 9.97 6.32
N GLY A 385 27.84 10.11 5.04
CA GLY A 385 27.27 9.08 4.15
C GLY A 385 27.73 7.65 4.45
N VAL A 386 28.88 7.24 3.90
CA VAL A 386 29.51 5.94 4.20
C VAL A 386 30.89 6.16 4.82
N ILE A 387 31.18 5.50 5.94
CA ILE A 387 32.54 5.40 6.48
C ILE A 387 33.18 4.12 5.94
N HIS A 388 34.38 4.24 5.39
CA HIS A 388 35.10 3.08 4.84
C HIS A 388 35.44 2.08 5.95
N GLY A 389 35.40 0.77 5.65
CA GLY A 389 35.64 -0.27 6.66
C GLY A 389 36.94 -0.13 7.45
N ALA A 390 38.02 0.33 6.82
CA ALA A 390 39.28 0.60 7.50
C ALA A 390 39.19 1.78 8.50
N GLN A 391 38.48 2.85 8.14
CA GLN A 391 38.22 3.99 9.03
C GLN A 391 37.34 3.55 10.21
N LYS A 392 36.24 2.83 9.92
CA LYS A 392 35.28 2.35 10.91
C LYS A 392 35.96 1.52 11.98
N ARG A 393 36.73 0.50 11.58
CA ARG A 393 37.47 -0.39 12.49
C ARG A 393 38.47 0.37 13.34
N PHE A 394 39.26 1.26 12.72
CA PHE A 394 40.22 2.08 13.46
C PHE A 394 39.53 2.88 14.58
N LEU A 395 38.38 3.49 14.28
CA LEU A 395 37.61 4.26 15.26
C LEU A 395 37.00 3.35 16.34
N GLU A 396 36.48 2.18 15.98
CA GLU A 396 35.93 1.19 16.93
C GLU A 396 37.00 0.67 17.90
N THR A 397 38.18 0.31 17.40
CA THR A 397 39.31 -0.11 18.23
C THR A 397 39.80 1.03 19.13
N THR A 398 39.74 2.28 18.64
CA THR A 398 40.24 3.44 19.36
C THR A 398 39.30 3.89 20.49
N PHE A 399 37.98 3.82 20.27
CA PHE A 399 36.97 4.28 21.24
C PHE A 399 36.33 3.16 22.04
N HIS A 400 36.55 1.89 21.66
CA HIS A 400 35.89 0.72 22.23
C HIS A 400 34.36 0.84 22.24
N LEU A 401 33.82 1.43 21.17
CA LEU A 401 32.39 1.67 20.97
C LEU A 401 32.03 1.38 19.50
N PRO A 402 30.84 0.82 19.23
CA PRO A 402 30.33 0.68 17.87
C PRO A 402 30.22 2.04 17.16
N ILE A 403 30.64 2.10 15.90
CA ILE A 403 30.53 3.28 15.05
C ILE A 403 29.36 3.11 14.08
N LEU A 404 28.48 4.10 14.07
CA LEU A 404 27.42 4.25 13.07
C LEU A 404 27.80 5.38 12.11
N ASP A 405 27.50 5.16 10.85
CA ASP A 405 27.52 6.18 9.79
C ASP A 405 26.10 6.50 9.33
N ARG A 406 25.94 7.45 8.41
CA ARG A 406 24.62 7.87 7.96
C ARG A 406 23.90 6.75 7.22
N TYR A 407 24.61 5.96 6.41
CA TYR A 407 24.06 4.78 5.73
C TYR A 407 23.44 3.79 6.71
N SER A 408 24.21 3.34 7.71
CA SER A 408 23.75 2.36 8.70
C SER A 408 22.61 2.90 9.57
N MET A 409 22.60 4.21 9.88
CA MET A 409 21.49 4.86 10.58
C MET A 409 20.21 4.86 9.72
N VAL A 410 20.31 5.22 8.44
CA VAL A 410 19.16 5.25 7.54
C VAL A 410 18.59 3.85 7.35
N ILE A 411 19.41 2.83 7.07
CA ILE A 411 18.95 1.43 7.00
C ILE A 411 18.17 1.02 8.25
N GLN A 412 18.64 1.42 9.44
CA GLN A 412 17.96 1.12 10.70
C GLN A 412 16.56 1.74 10.80
N ILE A 413 16.42 2.99 10.36
CA ILE A 413 15.11 3.66 10.29
C ILE A 413 14.23 2.96 9.25
N LEU A 414 14.77 2.67 8.08
CA LEU A 414 14.03 2.00 7.01
C LEU A 414 13.51 0.62 7.43
N ARG A 415 14.31 -0.18 8.16
CA ARG A 415 13.88 -1.47 8.73
C ARG A 415 12.70 -1.34 9.70
N LEU A 416 12.60 -0.22 10.43
CA LEU A 416 11.50 0.03 11.36
C LEU A 416 10.19 0.39 10.66
N HIS A 417 10.29 1.06 9.51
CA HIS A 417 9.14 1.53 8.74
C HIS A 417 8.75 0.59 7.59
N ALA A 418 9.59 -0.38 7.23
CA ALA A 418 9.32 -1.37 6.19
C ALA A 418 8.22 -2.36 6.59
N THR A 419 6.98 -2.04 6.25
CA THR A 419 5.81 -2.89 6.56
C THR A 419 5.45 -3.83 5.42
N THR A 420 5.54 -3.40 4.16
CA THR A 420 5.18 -4.23 3.01
C THR A 420 6.31 -5.19 2.63
N ALA A 421 5.97 -6.25 1.89
CA ALA A 421 6.96 -7.20 1.37
C ALA A 421 7.98 -6.50 0.45
N GLU A 422 7.53 -5.53 -0.35
CA GLU A 422 8.39 -4.75 -1.25
C GLU A 422 9.38 -3.87 -0.47
N ALA A 423 8.90 -3.11 0.50
CA ALA A 423 9.76 -2.33 1.40
C ALA A 423 10.83 -3.20 2.06
N LYS A 424 10.45 -4.37 2.60
CA LYS A 424 11.39 -5.29 3.25
C LYS A 424 12.44 -5.80 2.26
N LEU A 425 12.04 -6.12 1.04
CA LEU A 425 12.94 -6.55 -0.04
C LEU A 425 13.93 -5.45 -0.44
N GLN A 426 13.45 -4.21 -0.61
CA GLN A 426 14.28 -3.06 -0.94
C GLN A 426 15.32 -2.79 0.17
N VAL A 427 14.88 -2.79 1.43
CA VAL A 427 15.79 -2.60 2.57
C VAL A 427 16.82 -3.72 2.65
N ALA A 428 16.42 -4.98 2.49
CA ALA A 428 17.33 -6.13 2.47
C ALA A 428 18.35 -6.06 1.31
N MET A 429 17.93 -5.55 0.14
CA MET A 429 18.81 -5.35 -1.01
C MET A 429 19.85 -4.27 -0.71
N ALA A 430 19.45 -3.17 -0.09
CA ALA A 430 20.36 -2.09 0.31
C ALA A 430 21.41 -2.53 1.35
N GLU A 431 21.11 -3.51 2.21
CA GLU A 431 22.10 -4.00 3.19
C GLU A 431 23.35 -4.61 2.52
N ILE A 432 23.20 -5.27 1.37
CA ILE A 432 24.25 -6.07 0.73
C ILE A 432 25.44 -5.21 0.23
N PRO A 433 25.25 -4.15 -0.57
CA PRO A 433 26.34 -3.27 -1.01
C PRO A 433 27.15 -2.69 0.14
N TYR A 434 26.47 -2.32 1.24
CA TYR A 434 27.15 -1.81 2.43
C TYR A 434 28.02 -2.89 3.07
N ILE A 435 27.49 -4.11 3.27
CA ILE A 435 28.27 -5.23 3.83
C ILE A 435 29.53 -5.48 2.98
N TRP A 436 29.40 -5.50 1.65
CA TRP A 436 30.55 -5.62 0.76
C TRP A 436 31.59 -4.51 0.98
N GLY A 437 31.16 -3.25 1.04
CA GLY A 437 32.02 -2.10 1.28
C GLY A 437 32.73 -2.10 2.64
N GLN A 438 32.20 -2.82 3.63
CA GLN A 438 32.82 -3.00 4.95
C GLN A 438 33.82 -4.17 5.00
N THR A 439 33.98 -4.95 3.92
CA THR A 439 34.82 -6.17 3.88
C THR A 439 36.04 -5.99 2.97
N ARG A 440 37.14 -6.74 3.22
CA ARG A 440 38.37 -6.65 2.41
C ARG A 440 38.38 -7.65 1.23
N PRO A 441 39.04 -7.32 0.10
CA PRO A 441 39.33 -8.28 -0.97
C PRO A 441 40.38 -9.33 -0.55
N LYS A 442 40.33 -10.52 -1.19
CA LYS A 442 41.12 -11.73 -0.85
C LYS A 442 42.64 -11.53 -0.78
N ASN A 443 43.19 -10.54 -1.47
CA ASN A 443 44.63 -10.40 -1.71
C ASN A 443 45.33 -9.45 -0.72
N ALA A 444 44.66 -9.04 0.36
CA ALA A 444 45.28 -8.23 1.40
C ALA A 444 46.17 -9.14 2.29
N THR A 445 47.44 -8.76 2.43
CA THR A 445 48.46 -9.51 3.18
C THR A 445 47.95 -9.92 4.57
N VAL A 446 48.04 -11.22 4.87
CA VAL A 446 47.71 -11.79 6.18
C VAL A 446 48.62 -11.17 7.24
N GLY A 447 48.10 -10.23 8.01
CA GLY A 447 48.87 -9.51 9.01
C GLY A 447 48.02 -8.55 9.85
N LYS A 448 47.70 -8.97 11.07
CA LYS A 448 46.94 -8.33 12.17
C LYS A 448 45.44 -8.67 12.26
N LEU A 449 45.00 -8.84 13.51
CA LEU A 449 44.02 -9.82 14.01
C LEU A 449 42.53 -9.44 13.96
N ASP A 450 42.09 -8.35 13.33
CA ASP A 450 40.75 -7.78 13.62
C ASP A 450 39.94 -7.28 12.40
N ASP A 451 40.20 -7.81 11.20
CA ASP A 451 39.43 -7.44 10.01
C ASP A 451 38.25 -8.42 9.78
N LEU A 452 37.04 -7.91 9.51
CA LEU A 452 35.92 -8.72 9.02
C LEU A 452 36.28 -9.26 7.62
N VAL A 453 36.78 -10.50 7.58
CA VAL A 453 37.09 -11.25 6.36
C VAL A 453 35.95 -12.21 6.13
N LEU A 454 35.18 -11.97 5.07
CA LEU A 454 34.16 -12.92 4.65
C LEU A 454 34.83 -14.18 4.10
N THR A 455 34.41 -15.34 4.60
CA THR A 455 34.78 -16.64 4.04
C THR A 455 34.19 -16.80 2.63
N ASP A 456 34.70 -17.76 1.86
CA ASP A 456 34.16 -18.05 0.52
C ASP A 456 32.69 -18.47 0.56
N SER A 457 32.29 -19.23 1.59
CA SER A 457 30.89 -19.58 1.82
C SER A 457 30.02 -18.33 2.03
N GLN A 458 30.47 -17.38 2.86
CA GLN A 458 29.74 -16.15 3.16
C GLN A 458 29.62 -15.23 1.94
N ARG A 459 30.65 -15.19 1.09
CA ARG A 459 30.60 -14.43 -0.17
C ARG A 459 29.58 -15.02 -1.14
N ILE A 460 29.61 -16.35 -1.31
CA ILE A 460 28.64 -17.06 -2.15
C ILE A 460 27.22 -16.84 -1.61
N LEU A 461 27.04 -16.90 -0.28
CA LEU A 461 25.77 -16.64 0.39
C LEU A 461 25.24 -15.24 0.05
N LEU A 462 26.06 -14.19 0.20
CA LEU A 462 25.66 -12.81 -0.11
C LEU A 462 25.31 -12.63 -1.58
N THR A 463 26.12 -13.15 -2.51
CA THR A 463 25.84 -13.05 -3.95
C THR A 463 24.58 -13.81 -4.34
N HIS A 464 24.34 -14.98 -3.75
CA HIS A 464 23.12 -15.75 -4.00
C HIS A 464 21.88 -15.03 -3.46
N ARG A 465 21.98 -14.46 -2.25
CA ARG A 465 20.92 -13.65 -1.63
C ARG A 465 20.61 -12.42 -2.48
N GLU A 466 21.62 -11.71 -2.96
CA GLU A 466 21.47 -10.55 -3.85
C GLU A 466 20.69 -10.91 -5.12
N ARG A 467 21.04 -12.03 -5.79
CA ARG A 467 20.30 -12.50 -6.98
C ARG A 467 18.85 -12.82 -6.67
N LYS A 468 18.57 -13.50 -5.54
CA LYS A 468 17.20 -13.83 -5.13
C LYS A 468 16.37 -12.58 -4.85
N LEU A 469 16.91 -11.61 -4.11
CA LEU A 469 16.24 -10.35 -3.82
C LEU A 469 15.97 -9.55 -5.09
N LYS A 470 16.92 -9.52 -6.03
CA LYS A 470 16.75 -8.84 -7.32
C LYS A 470 15.64 -9.48 -8.18
N LYS A 471 15.61 -10.82 -8.29
CA LYS A 471 14.54 -11.55 -9.01
C LYS A 471 13.17 -11.27 -8.39
N ALA A 472 13.06 -11.23 -7.06
CA ALA A 472 11.82 -10.90 -6.36
C ALA A 472 11.35 -9.46 -6.60
N LEU A 473 12.27 -8.47 -6.55
CA LEU A 473 11.97 -7.07 -6.85
C LEU A 473 11.51 -6.88 -8.31
N ASP A 474 12.14 -7.56 -9.26
CA ASP A 474 11.77 -7.48 -10.68
C ASP A 474 10.36 -8.06 -10.95
N ASN A 475 9.97 -9.12 -10.24
CA ASN A 475 8.60 -9.65 -10.29
C ASN A 475 7.56 -8.64 -9.78
N ILE A 476 7.85 -7.95 -8.67
CA ILE A 476 6.96 -6.91 -8.13
C ILE A 476 6.85 -5.73 -9.10
N ARG A 477 7.96 -5.31 -9.72
CA ARG A 477 7.95 -4.27 -10.76
C ARG A 477 7.09 -4.67 -11.95
N ALA A 478 7.15 -5.93 -12.39
CA ALA A 478 6.30 -6.44 -13.47
C ALA A 478 4.80 -6.36 -13.13
N GLN A 479 4.44 -6.73 -11.88
CA GLN A 479 3.06 -6.58 -11.39
C GLN A 479 2.60 -5.12 -11.35
N ARG A 480 3.44 -4.19 -10.86
CA ARG A 480 3.15 -2.74 -10.89
C ARG A 480 2.90 -2.25 -12.32
N LYS A 481 3.71 -2.68 -13.29
CA LYS A 481 3.53 -2.31 -14.71
C LYS A 481 2.18 -2.78 -15.27
N LEU A 482 1.69 -3.93 -14.84
CA LEU A 482 0.37 -4.45 -15.21
C LEU A 482 -0.75 -3.60 -14.59
N LEU A 483 -0.66 -3.31 -13.29
CA LEU A 483 -1.60 -2.40 -12.60
C LEU A 483 -1.61 -1.01 -13.25
N ARG A 484 -0.44 -0.50 -13.67
CA ARG A 484 -0.30 0.76 -14.41
C ARG A 484 -1.08 0.72 -15.74
N ARG A 485 -0.94 -0.34 -16.56
CA ARG A 485 -1.72 -0.49 -17.81
C ARG A 485 -3.23 -0.52 -17.55
N LYS A 486 -3.68 -1.18 -16.48
CA LYS A 486 -5.10 -1.21 -16.10
C LYS A 486 -5.60 0.18 -15.65
N ARG A 487 -4.79 0.96 -14.92
CA ARG A 487 -5.12 2.35 -14.53
C ARG A 487 -5.21 3.29 -15.73
N GLN A 488 -4.27 3.18 -16.67
CA GLN A 488 -4.32 3.92 -17.93
C GLN A 488 -5.62 3.64 -18.72
N SER A 489 -6.14 2.41 -18.65
CA SER A 489 -7.42 2.09 -19.30
C SER A 489 -8.66 2.71 -18.64
N ARG A 490 -8.57 3.11 -17.36
CA ARG A 490 -9.66 3.72 -16.58
C ARG A 490 -9.53 5.24 -16.41
N ASN A 491 -8.47 5.87 -16.94
CA ASN A 491 -8.29 7.33 -16.99
C ASN A 491 -8.25 8.10 -15.65
N PHE A 492 -8.00 7.48 -14.50
CA PHE A 492 -7.86 8.24 -13.24
C PHE A 492 -6.61 9.14 -13.25
N PRO A 493 -6.72 10.46 -12.98
CA PRO A 493 -5.57 11.32 -12.84
C PRO A 493 -4.74 10.97 -11.60
N VAL A 494 -3.42 11.01 -11.75
CA VAL A 494 -2.45 10.73 -10.69
C VAL A 494 -1.71 12.01 -10.30
N ILE A 495 -1.67 12.27 -9.00
CA ILE A 495 -0.94 13.40 -8.40
C ILE A 495 0.11 12.82 -7.46
N ALA A 496 1.39 12.94 -7.81
CA ALA A 496 2.48 12.46 -6.96
C ALA A 496 2.97 13.58 -6.02
N VAL A 497 3.23 13.25 -4.76
CA VAL A 497 3.69 14.21 -3.75
C VAL A 497 5.14 13.89 -3.38
N VAL A 498 6.07 14.77 -3.74
CA VAL A 498 7.51 14.64 -3.52
C VAL A 498 8.05 15.75 -2.63
N GLY A 499 9.24 15.55 -2.07
CA GLY A 499 9.89 16.54 -1.20
C GLY A 499 10.70 15.92 -0.08
N TYR A 500 11.45 16.75 0.63
CA TYR A 500 12.32 16.32 1.71
C TYR A 500 11.57 15.56 2.82
N THR A 501 12.29 14.70 3.53
CA THR A 501 11.81 14.07 4.76
C THR A 501 11.36 15.15 5.74
N ASN A 502 10.22 14.91 6.40
CA ASN A 502 9.55 15.87 7.28
C ASN A 502 9.07 17.19 6.62
N ALA A 503 9.05 17.34 5.29
CA ALA A 503 8.43 18.51 4.63
C ALA A 503 6.90 18.58 4.80
N GLY A 504 6.28 17.50 5.29
CA GLY A 504 4.84 17.41 5.53
C GLY A 504 4.04 16.86 4.35
N LYS A 505 4.64 16.02 3.50
CA LYS A 505 3.97 15.34 2.36
C LYS A 505 2.72 14.56 2.78
N THR A 506 2.87 13.64 3.73
CA THR A 506 1.76 12.84 4.28
C THR A 506 0.71 13.73 4.96
N SER A 507 1.13 14.81 5.64
CA SER A 507 0.20 15.79 6.22
C SER A 507 -0.59 16.54 5.15
N LEU A 508 0.04 16.89 4.04
CA LEU A 508 -0.62 17.54 2.91
C LEU A 508 -1.62 16.60 2.25
N ILE A 509 -1.24 15.34 1.99
CA ILE A 509 -2.17 14.34 1.46
C ILE A 509 -3.39 14.21 2.37
N LYS A 510 -3.18 14.11 3.69
CA LYS A 510 -4.28 14.09 4.65
C LYS A 510 -5.21 15.31 4.53
N ALA A 511 -4.63 16.50 4.38
CA ALA A 511 -5.38 17.74 4.22
C ALA A 511 -6.20 17.74 2.92
N LEU A 512 -5.63 17.23 1.82
CA LEU A 512 -6.26 17.17 0.50
C LEU A 512 -7.33 16.09 0.40
N THR A 513 -7.12 14.91 1.00
CA THR A 513 -8.05 13.77 0.94
C THR A 513 -9.09 13.79 2.06
N ARG A 514 -8.84 14.55 3.14
CA ARG A 514 -9.62 14.55 4.39
C ARG A 514 -9.70 13.16 5.04
N GLU A 515 -8.71 12.31 4.75
CA GLU A 515 -8.68 10.94 5.23
C GLU A 515 -8.35 10.88 6.73
N VAL A 516 -9.27 10.32 7.54
CA VAL A 516 -9.13 10.31 9.00
C VAL A 516 -8.13 9.25 9.49
N THR A 517 -7.98 8.16 8.73
CA THR A 517 -7.10 7.01 9.02
C THR A 517 -5.62 7.34 8.86
N LEU A 518 -5.27 8.30 8.00
CA LEU A 518 -3.89 8.69 7.78
C LEU A 518 -3.30 9.34 9.04
N GLN A 519 -2.18 8.81 9.54
CA GLN A 519 -1.47 9.36 10.71
C GLN A 519 -0.05 9.83 10.34
N PRO A 520 0.12 11.11 9.96
CA PRO A 520 1.43 11.70 9.80
C PRO A 520 2.25 11.60 11.09
N ARG A 521 3.55 11.33 10.97
CA ARG A 521 4.48 11.24 12.10
C ARG A 521 5.64 12.21 11.90
N ASP A 522 6.04 12.89 12.97
CA ASP A 522 7.24 13.74 13.00
C ASP A 522 8.50 12.88 13.14
N GLN A 523 8.77 12.07 12.12
CA GLN A 523 9.89 11.13 12.03
C GLN A 523 10.42 11.11 10.59
N LEU A 524 11.73 10.93 10.43
CA LEU A 524 12.33 10.76 9.10
C LEU A 524 11.97 9.37 8.56
N PHE A 525 11.73 9.29 7.25
CA PHE A 525 11.28 8.06 6.54
C PHE A 525 10.00 7.40 7.07
N ALA A 526 9.11 8.17 7.70
CA ALA A 526 7.81 7.67 8.17
C ALA A 526 6.96 6.99 7.06
N THR A 527 7.18 7.37 5.80
CA THR A 527 6.64 6.72 4.61
C THR A 527 7.81 6.17 3.79
N LEU A 528 7.87 4.84 3.64
CA LEU A 528 8.88 4.13 2.85
C LEU A 528 8.31 3.62 1.54
N ASP A 529 7.10 3.08 1.58
CA ASP A 529 6.35 2.63 0.41
C ASP A 529 5.59 3.77 -0.26
N VAL A 530 5.37 3.65 -1.57
CA VAL A 530 4.44 4.53 -2.29
C VAL A 530 3.02 4.17 -1.86
N THR A 531 2.34 5.05 -1.13
CA THR A 531 0.94 4.83 -0.74
C THR A 531 0.01 5.62 -1.63
N ALA A 532 -1.04 4.98 -2.12
CA ALA A 532 -2.05 5.60 -2.98
C ALA A 532 -3.29 5.95 -2.14
N HIS A 533 -3.73 7.19 -2.24
CA HIS A 533 -4.86 7.74 -1.50
C HIS A 533 -5.90 8.31 -2.46
N ALA A 534 -7.15 7.93 -2.26
CA ALA A 534 -8.28 8.48 -3.00
C ALA A 534 -8.47 9.96 -2.65
N GLY A 535 -8.67 10.80 -3.64
CA GLY A 535 -8.99 12.21 -3.46
C GLY A 535 -10.10 12.66 -4.41
N ARG A 536 -10.69 13.81 -4.08
CA ARG A 536 -11.71 14.44 -4.92
C ARG A 536 -11.39 15.92 -5.09
N LEU A 537 -11.30 16.35 -6.34
CA LEU A 537 -11.08 17.77 -6.69
C LEU A 537 -12.38 18.59 -6.51
N PRO A 538 -12.30 19.93 -6.43
CA PRO A 538 -13.46 20.82 -6.36
C PRO A 538 -14.56 20.52 -7.41
N CYS A 539 -14.17 20.19 -8.64
CA CYS A 539 -15.04 19.77 -9.75
C CYS A 539 -15.61 18.35 -9.59
N LYS A 540 -15.49 17.74 -8.41
CA LYS A 540 -15.92 16.37 -8.07
C LYS A 540 -15.16 15.25 -8.80
N LEU A 541 -14.14 15.58 -9.61
CA LEU A 541 -13.30 14.59 -10.29
C LEU A 541 -12.50 13.80 -9.26
N GLU A 542 -12.57 12.47 -9.38
CA GLU A 542 -11.81 11.55 -8.54
C GLU A 542 -10.37 11.46 -9.05
N VAL A 543 -9.43 11.56 -8.12
CA VAL A 543 -7.99 11.56 -8.37
C VAL A 543 -7.27 10.65 -7.38
N ILE A 544 -6.05 10.25 -7.71
CA ILE A 544 -5.20 9.44 -6.82
C ILE A 544 -3.99 10.28 -6.40
N PHE A 545 -3.86 10.52 -5.10
CA PHE A 545 -2.65 11.09 -4.51
C PHE A 545 -1.67 9.97 -4.16
N MET A 546 -0.44 10.06 -4.65
CA MET A 546 0.64 9.15 -4.29
C MET A 546 1.58 9.80 -3.28
N ASP A 547 1.65 9.26 -2.06
CA ASP A 547 2.70 9.63 -1.09
C ASP A 547 3.99 8.92 -1.47
N THR A 548 5.10 9.63 -1.49
CA THR A 548 6.41 9.06 -1.87
C THR A 548 7.36 9.09 -0.69
N VAL A 549 8.41 8.27 -0.78
CA VAL A 549 9.53 8.37 0.15
C VAL A 549 10.15 9.78 0.12
N GLY A 550 10.56 10.26 1.28
CA GLY A 550 11.18 11.59 1.40
C GLY A 550 12.65 11.60 1.03
N PHE A 551 13.10 12.71 0.43
CA PHE A 551 14.51 12.96 0.18
C PHE A 551 15.27 13.33 1.47
N MET A 552 16.58 13.12 1.46
CA MET A 552 17.46 13.52 2.55
C MET A 552 18.85 13.85 2.00
N SER A 553 19.59 14.69 2.73
CA SER A 553 20.97 15.04 2.35
C SER A 553 21.90 13.84 2.47
N ASP A 554 22.96 13.78 1.66
CA ASP A 554 24.06 12.80 1.80
C ASP A 554 23.58 11.33 1.93
N ILE A 555 22.50 10.98 1.20
CA ILE A 555 22.09 9.58 1.03
C ILE A 555 23.03 8.94 -0.01
N PRO A 556 23.65 7.79 0.30
CA PRO A 556 24.50 7.08 -0.65
C PRO A 556 23.72 6.55 -1.86
N THR A 557 24.34 6.58 -3.05
CA THR A 557 23.71 6.23 -4.33
C THR A 557 23.16 4.81 -4.37
N GLU A 558 23.78 3.88 -3.64
CA GLU A 558 23.31 2.48 -3.54
C GLU A 558 21.98 2.37 -2.78
N LEU A 559 21.75 3.26 -1.83
CA LEU A 559 20.50 3.35 -1.08
C LEU A 559 19.44 4.13 -1.89
N LEU A 560 19.89 5.04 -2.77
CA LEU A 560 19.03 5.73 -3.73
C LEU A 560 18.40 4.74 -4.72
N GLU A 561 19.11 3.72 -5.23
CA GLU A 561 18.54 2.76 -6.19
C GLU A 561 17.25 2.07 -5.69
N CYS A 562 17.16 1.79 -4.39
CA CYS A 562 15.95 1.26 -3.77
C CYS A 562 14.79 2.26 -3.87
N PHE A 563 15.08 3.54 -3.65
CA PHE A 563 14.12 4.63 -3.77
C PHE A 563 13.81 5.02 -5.22
N ILE A 564 14.74 4.89 -6.16
CA ILE A 564 14.51 5.18 -7.59
C ILE A 564 13.32 4.37 -8.09
N SER A 565 13.25 3.09 -7.72
CA SER A 565 12.13 2.23 -8.11
C SER A 565 10.76 2.73 -7.62
N THR A 566 10.73 3.36 -6.44
CA THR A 566 9.54 4.01 -5.89
C THR A 566 9.26 5.38 -6.53
N LEU A 567 10.30 6.06 -7.05
CA LEU A 567 10.19 7.35 -7.74
C LEU A 567 9.82 7.21 -9.23
N GLU A 568 9.96 6.02 -9.83
CA GLU A 568 9.46 5.75 -11.19
C GLU A 568 7.96 6.03 -11.33
N ASP A 569 7.17 5.75 -10.28
CA ASP A 569 5.73 6.04 -10.26
C ASP A 569 5.44 7.55 -10.29
N VAL A 570 6.35 8.37 -9.75
CA VAL A 570 6.25 9.84 -9.77
C VAL A 570 6.39 10.38 -11.19
N MET A 571 7.30 9.82 -11.99
CA MET A 571 7.54 10.28 -13.36
C MET A 571 6.31 10.10 -14.26
N LEU A 572 5.46 9.13 -13.93
CA LEU A 572 4.23 8.84 -14.66
C LEU A 572 3.02 9.65 -14.18
N ALA A 573 3.17 10.46 -13.13
CA ALA A 573 2.08 11.26 -12.60
C ALA A 573 1.69 12.38 -13.57
N ASP A 574 0.40 12.69 -13.64
CA ASP A 574 -0.10 13.82 -14.44
C ASP A 574 0.38 15.15 -13.87
N VAL A 575 0.43 15.22 -12.53
CA VAL A 575 0.88 16.38 -11.74
C VAL A 575 1.82 15.92 -10.64
N ILE A 576 2.88 16.69 -10.38
CA ILE A 576 3.83 16.47 -9.28
C ILE A 576 3.72 17.66 -8.32
N LEU A 577 3.45 17.40 -7.04
CA LEU A 577 3.52 18.39 -5.97
C LEU A 577 4.87 18.31 -5.29
N HIS A 578 5.67 19.36 -5.38
CA HIS A 578 6.95 19.45 -4.70
C HIS A 578 6.79 20.21 -3.39
N VAL A 579 6.70 19.47 -2.29
CA VAL A 579 6.48 19.99 -0.94
C VAL A 579 7.80 20.39 -0.29
N GLN A 580 7.89 21.64 0.14
CA GLN A 580 9.05 22.27 0.75
C GLN A 580 8.69 22.77 2.15
N ASP A 581 9.57 22.60 3.13
CA ASP A 581 9.38 23.19 4.47
C ASP A 581 9.92 24.62 4.48
N VAL A 582 9.04 25.62 4.38
CA VAL A 582 9.46 27.03 4.32
C VAL A 582 10.01 27.54 5.63
N SER A 583 9.70 26.88 6.75
CA SER A 583 10.22 27.23 8.07
C SER A 583 11.67 26.77 8.27
N HIS A 584 12.18 25.90 7.39
CA HIS A 584 13.50 25.32 7.54
C HIS A 584 14.60 26.21 6.93
N GLY A 585 15.67 26.48 7.69
CA GLY A 585 16.77 27.37 7.25
C GLY A 585 17.50 26.93 5.97
N ASN A 586 17.42 25.64 5.61
CA ASN A 586 18.00 25.06 4.38
C ASN A 586 16.99 24.88 3.23
N CYS A 587 15.79 25.46 3.29
CA CYS A 587 14.73 25.23 2.29
C CYS A 587 15.21 25.35 0.83
N LEU A 588 15.99 26.39 0.50
CA LEU A 588 16.49 26.62 -0.86
C LEU A 588 17.47 25.53 -1.34
N GLU A 589 18.35 25.04 -0.45
CA GLU A 589 19.30 23.99 -0.80
C GLU A 589 18.61 22.62 -0.89
N GLN A 590 17.63 22.37 -0.02
CA GLN A 590 16.76 21.19 -0.12
C GLN A 590 15.99 21.17 -1.45
N ARG A 591 15.42 22.31 -1.85
CA ARG A 591 14.74 22.50 -3.15
C ARG A 591 15.67 22.14 -4.31
N LYS A 592 16.86 22.75 -4.36
CA LYS A 592 17.86 22.47 -5.41
C LYS A 592 18.25 20.99 -5.46
N HIS A 593 18.41 20.34 -4.31
CA HIS A 593 18.74 18.93 -4.24
C HIS A 593 17.63 18.06 -4.86
N VAL A 594 16.37 18.29 -4.47
CA VAL A 594 15.23 17.54 -5.02
C VAL A 594 15.10 17.78 -6.53
N GLU A 595 15.20 19.03 -6.98
CA GLU A 595 15.16 19.36 -8.41
C GLU A 595 16.29 18.68 -9.20
N ALA A 596 17.51 18.63 -8.66
CA ALA A 596 18.63 17.98 -9.31
C ALA A 596 18.40 16.47 -9.44
N THR A 597 17.89 15.81 -8.39
CA THR A 597 17.58 14.38 -8.44
C THR A 597 16.42 14.08 -9.38
N LEU A 598 15.37 14.91 -9.40
CA LEU A 598 14.27 14.76 -10.36
C LEU A 598 14.75 14.92 -11.80
N ARG A 599 15.65 15.87 -12.08
CA ARG A 599 16.28 16.02 -13.41
C ARG A 599 17.09 14.79 -13.81
N GLU A 600 17.91 14.26 -12.92
CA GLU A 600 18.70 13.05 -13.18
C GLU A 600 17.80 11.84 -13.49
N LEU A 601 16.67 11.72 -12.80
CA LEU A 601 15.68 10.68 -13.06
C LEU A 601 15.01 10.87 -14.43
N VAL A 602 14.64 12.10 -14.78
CA VAL A 602 14.07 12.41 -16.10
C VAL A 602 15.06 12.09 -17.22
N GLU A 603 16.35 12.42 -17.05
CA GLU A 603 17.40 12.09 -18.03
C GLU A 603 17.62 10.57 -18.17
N LYS A 604 17.55 9.82 -17.07
CA LYS A 604 17.73 8.36 -17.06
C LYS A 604 16.55 7.60 -17.67
N PHE A 605 15.33 8.10 -17.50
CA PHE A 605 14.10 7.36 -17.80
C PHE A 605 13.22 8.01 -18.88
N GLY A 606 13.53 9.22 -19.35
CA GLY A 606 12.63 10.02 -20.19
C GLY A 606 13.05 10.17 -21.65
N GLU A 607 12.19 9.67 -22.55
CA GLU A 607 12.05 10.19 -23.93
C GLU A 607 10.89 11.20 -24.08
N ASN A 608 10.02 11.41 -23.05
CA ASN A 608 8.81 12.26 -23.18
C ASN A 608 8.34 13.01 -21.91
N HIS A 609 9.18 13.17 -20.88
CA HIS A 609 8.78 13.82 -19.62
C HIS A 609 9.29 15.27 -19.55
N GLU A 610 8.38 16.24 -19.72
CA GLU A 610 8.67 17.65 -19.44
C GLU A 610 8.42 17.98 -17.97
N LEU A 611 9.36 18.67 -17.30
CA LEU A 611 9.25 19.18 -15.92
C LEU A 611 8.16 20.27 -15.75
N ASN A 612 7.33 20.51 -16.77
CA ASN A 612 6.30 21.54 -16.83
C ASN A 612 5.01 21.18 -16.06
N ASN A 613 5.00 20.08 -15.30
CA ASN A 613 3.86 19.61 -14.51
C ASN A 613 4.11 19.62 -12.99
N ILE A 614 5.13 20.34 -12.53
CA ILE A 614 5.46 20.48 -11.11
C ILE A 614 4.77 21.71 -10.53
N ILE A 615 4.10 21.54 -9.39
CA ILE A 615 3.61 22.63 -8.54
C ILE A 615 4.48 22.67 -7.29
N ASP A 616 5.19 23.77 -7.09
CA ASP A 616 6.00 23.98 -5.89
C ASP A 616 5.13 24.48 -4.72
N VAL A 617 5.15 23.74 -3.61
CA VAL A 617 4.28 23.95 -2.44
C VAL A 617 5.15 24.26 -1.23
N GLY A 618 5.01 25.48 -0.70
CA GLY A 618 5.68 25.92 0.52
C GLY A 618 4.84 25.61 1.77
N ASN A 619 5.08 24.47 2.40
CA ASN A 619 4.35 24.01 3.57
C ASN A 619 4.95 24.49 4.90
N LYS A 620 4.15 24.47 5.96
CA LYS A 620 4.47 24.96 7.31
C LYS A 620 4.61 26.49 7.41
N MET A 621 3.84 27.23 6.61
CA MET A 621 3.81 28.69 6.70
C MET A 621 3.39 29.20 8.09
N ASP A 622 2.63 28.41 8.85
CA ASP A 622 2.23 28.70 10.24
C ASP A 622 3.40 28.91 11.21
N LYS A 623 4.61 28.46 10.83
CA LYS A 623 5.83 28.63 11.62
C LYS A 623 6.69 29.82 11.17
N LEU A 624 6.31 30.51 10.10
CA LEU A 624 7.04 31.69 9.64
C LEU A 624 6.76 32.89 10.56
N PRO A 625 7.76 33.76 10.80
CA PRO A 625 7.52 35.05 11.43
C PRO A 625 6.56 35.90 10.59
N SER A 626 5.68 36.66 11.26
CA SER A 626 4.72 37.53 10.57
C SER A 626 5.40 38.49 9.60
N GLY A 627 4.96 38.46 8.33
CA GLY A 627 5.48 39.32 7.27
C GLY A 627 6.59 38.71 6.41
N GLU A 628 7.17 37.57 6.78
CA GLU A 628 8.15 36.85 5.94
C GLU A 628 7.53 36.13 4.74
N GLU A 629 6.21 35.96 4.72
CA GLU A 629 5.46 35.37 3.60
C GLU A 629 5.64 36.13 2.28
N ASN A 630 5.88 37.44 2.35
CA ASN A 630 6.08 38.31 1.19
C ASN A 630 7.54 38.34 0.68
N ASN A 631 8.41 37.49 1.22
CA ASN A 631 9.80 37.42 0.79
C ASN A 631 9.88 36.93 -0.67
N SER A 632 10.71 37.55 -1.50
CA SER A 632 10.92 37.15 -2.90
C SER A 632 11.35 35.70 -3.05
N LYS A 633 11.92 35.09 -1.99
CA LYS A 633 12.25 33.66 -1.92
C LYS A 633 11.03 32.72 -2.08
N PHE A 634 9.84 33.19 -1.77
CA PHE A 634 8.61 32.39 -1.74
C PHE A 634 7.61 32.78 -2.85
N GLN A 635 7.99 33.70 -3.73
CA GLN A 635 7.08 34.31 -4.70
C GLN A 635 6.54 33.32 -5.76
N ASP A 636 7.29 32.23 -6.01
CA ASP A 636 6.92 31.15 -6.92
C ASP A 636 6.33 29.92 -6.19
N LEU A 637 6.01 30.01 -4.89
CA LEU A 637 5.50 28.90 -4.09
C LEU A 637 4.01 29.10 -3.75
N HIS A 638 3.25 28.01 -3.77
CA HIS A 638 1.97 27.96 -3.07
C HIS A 638 2.22 27.81 -1.57
N LEU A 639 2.15 28.91 -0.83
CA LEU A 639 2.30 28.90 0.62
C LEU A 639 1.06 28.28 1.27
N ILE A 640 1.28 27.23 2.07
CA ILE A 640 0.23 26.51 2.77
C ILE A 640 0.65 26.14 4.19
N SER A 641 -0.35 25.83 5.02
CA SER A 641 -0.18 25.02 6.22
C SER A 641 -1.08 23.80 6.15
N SER A 642 -0.49 22.61 6.06
CA SER A 642 -1.26 21.36 6.16
C SER A 642 -1.91 21.16 7.53
N HIS A 643 -1.49 21.91 8.56
CA HIS A 643 -2.03 21.80 9.92
C HIS A 643 -3.23 22.74 10.13
N THR A 644 -3.13 24.00 9.71
CA THR A 644 -4.24 24.98 9.84
C THR A 644 -5.19 24.95 8.65
N LEU A 645 -4.81 24.27 7.56
CA LEU A 645 -5.49 24.21 6.26
C LEU A 645 -5.49 25.53 5.48
N GLU A 646 -4.71 26.52 5.92
CA GLU A 646 -4.50 27.77 5.21
C GLU A 646 -3.76 27.53 3.88
N GLY A 647 -4.21 28.19 2.81
CA GLY A 647 -3.65 28.05 1.45
C GLY A 647 -3.97 26.74 0.73
N VAL A 648 -4.52 25.73 1.43
CA VAL A 648 -4.78 24.39 0.85
C VAL A 648 -5.91 24.43 -0.19
N ARG A 649 -6.87 25.34 -0.05
CA ARG A 649 -7.99 25.46 -0.99
C ARG A 649 -7.53 26.04 -2.33
N GLU A 650 -6.73 27.10 -2.28
CA GLU A 650 -6.12 27.74 -3.44
C GLU A 650 -5.23 26.74 -4.19
N LEU A 651 -4.45 25.94 -3.44
CA LEU A 651 -3.67 24.85 -4.00
C LEU A 651 -4.54 23.80 -4.72
N LEU A 652 -5.69 23.40 -4.14
CA LEU A 652 -6.63 22.47 -4.79
C LEU A 652 -7.17 23.01 -6.12
N ASP A 653 -7.46 24.30 -6.19
CA ASP A 653 -7.96 24.94 -7.41
C ASP A 653 -6.90 24.94 -8.52
N ASP A 654 -5.63 25.15 -8.19
CA ASP A 654 -4.54 25.13 -9.17
C ASP A 654 -4.13 23.70 -9.58
N ILE A 655 -4.20 22.74 -8.64
CA ILE A 655 -4.10 21.31 -8.96
C ILE A 655 -5.17 20.93 -9.97
N GLU A 656 -6.43 21.33 -9.75
CA GLU A 656 -7.53 21.02 -10.66
C GLU A 656 -7.28 21.56 -12.06
N LYS A 657 -6.91 22.84 -12.20
CA LYS A 657 -6.61 23.44 -13.52
C LYS A 657 -5.53 22.66 -14.26
N LEU A 658 -4.46 22.28 -13.55
CA LEU A 658 -3.34 21.57 -14.16
C LEU A 658 -3.72 20.13 -14.53
N VAL A 659 -4.46 19.42 -13.66
CA VAL A 659 -4.99 18.08 -13.92
C VAL A 659 -5.90 18.08 -15.15
N LEU A 660 -6.84 19.03 -15.25
CA LEU A 660 -7.75 19.14 -16.39
C LEU A 660 -6.97 19.38 -17.69
N LYS A 661 -6.00 20.30 -17.68
CA LYS A 661 -5.15 20.59 -18.83
C LYS A 661 -4.33 19.37 -19.28
N ARG A 662 -3.66 18.69 -18.35
CA ARG A 662 -2.77 17.55 -18.67
C ARG A 662 -3.54 16.33 -19.14
N THR A 663 -4.70 16.10 -18.56
CA THR A 663 -5.55 14.97 -18.93
C THR A 663 -6.55 15.28 -20.05
N GLN A 664 -6.41 16.44 -20.71
CA GLN A 664 -7.27 16.90 -21.82
C GLN A 664 -8.76 16.81 -21.47
N ARG A 665 -9.09 17.23 -20.25
CA ARG A 665 -10.45 17.31 -19.75
C ARG A 665 -10.95 18.74 -19.80
N SER A 666 -12.23 18.91 -20.10
CA SER A 666 -12.88 20.20 -20.14
C SER A 666 -14.25 20.16 -19.46
N HIS A 667 -14.67 21.32 -18.96
CA HIS A 667 -16.04 21.53 -18.49
C HIS A 667 -16.94 21.74 -19.70
N ILE A 668 -17.95 20.88 -19.84
CA ILE A 668 -18.93 20.94 -20.92
C ILE A 668 -20.32 20.90 -20.30
N THR A 669 -21.23 21.74 -20.82
CA THR A 669 -22.65 21.66 -20.48
C THR A 669 -23.36 20.89 -21.58
N ILE A 670 -23.99 19.77 -21.22
CA ILE A 670 -24.70 18.91 -22.17
C ILE A 670 -26.18 18.89 -21.79
N LYS A 671 -27.02 19.21 -22.76
CA LYS A 671 -28.47 19.03 -22.64
C LYS A 671 -28.82 17.57 -22.94
N ALA A 672 -29.44 16.88 -22.00
CA ALA A 672 -29.85 15.48 -22.12
C ALA A 672 -31.29 15.30 -21.63
N ALA A 673 -32.06 14.39 -22.22
CA ALA A 673 -33.41 14.10 -21.75
C ALA A 673 -33.34 13.51 -20.33
N MET A 674 -34.29 13.88 -19.47
CA MET A 674 -34.38 13.33 -18.11
C MET A 674 -34.62 11.82 -18.19
N GLY A 675 -33.75 11.00 -17.59
CA GLY A 675 -33.80 9.54 -17.68
C GLY A 675 -33.36 8.95 -19.04
N GLY A 676 -32.85 9.78 -19.96
CA GLY A 676 -32.36 9.33 -21.28
C GLY A 676 -31.06 8.53 -21.22
N GLU A 677 -30.79 7.74 -22.27
CA GLU A 677 -29.56 6.97 -22.40
C GLU A 677 -28.31 7.88 -22.41
N GLU A 678 -28.44 9.12 -22.90
CA GLU A 678 -27.35 10.10 -22.93
C GLU A 678 -26.91 10.48 -21.50
N ALA A 679 -27.88 10.77 -20.63
CA ALA A 679 -27.62 11.15 -19.25
C ALA A 679 -26.98 9.98 -18.46
N SER A 680 -27.55 8.78 -18.58
CA SER A 680 -27.01 7.56 -17.95
C SER A 680 -25.58 7.28 -18.42
N TRP A 681 -25.30 7.45 -19.71
CA TRP A 681 -23.97 7.27 -20.26
C TRP A 681 -22.97 8.28 -19.69
N LEU A 682 -23.36 9.54 -19.53
CA LEU A 682 -22.52 10.59 -18.93
C LEU A 682 -22.22 10.31 -17.46
N TYR A 683 -23.21 9.89 -16.66
CA TYR A 683 -22.96 9.46 -15.27
C TYR A 683 -22.01 8.25 -15.19
N LYS A 684 -21.98 7.39 -16.21
CA LYS A 684 -21.09 6.22 -16.24
C LYS A 684 -19.66 6.55 -16.69
N ASN A 685 -19.48 7.47 -17.63
CA ASN A 685 -18.22 7.69 -18.35
C ASN A 685 -17.58 9.07 -18.16
N ALA A 686 -18.28 10.01 -17.52
CA ALA A 686 -17.81 11.35 -17.21
C ALA A 686 -18.02 11.69 -15.73
N THR A 687 -17.37 12.76 -15.27
CA THR A 687 -17.64 13.31 -13.94
C THR A 687 -18.76 14.34 -14.05
N VAL A 688 -19.93 14.03 -13.52
CA VAL A 688 -21.03 14.99 -13.44
C VAL A 688 -20.81 15.90 -12.23
N VAL A 689 -20.52 17.17 -12.51
CA VAL A 689 -20.28 18.21 -11.51
C VAL A 689 -21.60 18.66 -10.93
N ASP A 690 -22.57 18.91 -11.80
CA ASP A 690 -23.90 19.39 -11.44
C ASP A 690 -24.94 19.00 -12.48
N ALA A 691 -26.21 18.97 -12.06
CA ALA A 691 -27.33 18.61 -12.90
C ALA A 691 -28.54 19.48 -12.54
N GLU A 692 -28.94 20.35 -13.47
CA GLU A 692 -30.08 21.26 -13.30
C GLU A 692 -31.16 20.97 -14.34
N ALA A 693 -32.43 21.24 -14.02
CA ALA A 693 -33.51 21.19 -15.02
C ALA A 693 -33.31 22.31 -16.06
N ASP A 694 -33.57 22.03 -17.33
CA ASP A 694 -33.48 23.07 -18.36
C ASP A 694 -34.55 24.15 -18.12
N PRO A 695 -34.18 25.44 -18.01
CA PRO A 695 -35.12 26.53 -17.79
C PRO A 695 -36.20 26.66 -18.88
N GLU A 696 -35.92 26.20 -20.10
CA GLU A 696 -36.87 26.29 -21.23
C GLU A 696 -37.70 25.02 -21.41
N ASP A 697 -37.25 23.87 -20.89
CA ASP A 697 -37.93 22.59 -21.07
C ASP A 697 -37.63 21.62 -19.93
N SER A 698 -38.61 21.48 -19.02
CA SER A 698 -38.48 20.62 -17.83
C SER A 698 -38.32 19.12 -18.15
N GLN A 699 -38.47 18.70 -19.41
CA GLN A 699 -38.19 17.33 -19.84
C GLN A 699 -36.69 17.05 -20.06
N TYR A 700 -35.86 18.10 -20.04
CA TYR A 700 -34.42 18.00 -20.24
C TYR A 700 -33.63 18.49 -19.01
N LEU A 701 -32.45 17.90 -18.83
CA LEU A 701 -31.45 18.29 -17.86
C LEU A 701 -30.30 18.99 -18.57
N ARG A 702 -29.77 20.05 -17.94
CA ARG A 702 -28.43 20.59 -18.23
C ARG A 702 -27.44 19.95 -17.28
N LEU A 703 -26.64 19.04 -17.83
CA LEU A 703 -25.59 18.36 -17.09
C LEU A 703 -24.28 19.14 -17.28
N HIS A 704 -23.73 19.65 -16.19
CA HIS A 704 -22.38 20.21 -16.16
C HIS A 704 -21.40 19.07 -15.91
N VAL A 705 -20.64 18.69 -16.93
CA VAL A 705 -19.76 17.52 -16.88
C VAL A 705 -18.30 17.92 -17.11
N VAL A 706 -17.40 17.25 -16.40
CA VAL A 706 -15.98 17.19 -16.71
C VAL A 706 -15.73 15.88 -17.46
N ILE A 707 -15.27 16.01 -18.71
CA ILE A 707 -15.11 14.88 -19.61
C ILE A 707 -13.80 15.01 -20.40
N ALA A 708 -13.13 13.87 -20.62
CA ALA A 708 -11.92 13.81 -21.45
C ALA A 708 -12.28 13.94 -22.93
N GLU A 709 -11.44 14.59 -23.72
CA GLU A 709 -11.69 14.86 -25.14
C GLU A 709 -12.03 13.58 -25.93
N ALA A 710 -11.25 12.51 -25.76
CA ALA A 710 -11.50 11.22 -26.41
C ALA A 710 -12.86 10.63 -26.03
N THR A 711 -13.26 10.73 -24.76
CA THR A 711 -14.57 10.26 -24.27
C THR A 711 -15.71 11.12 -24.79
N PHE A 712 -15.48 12.44 -24.94
CA PHE A 712 -16.46 13.35 -25.52
C PHE A 712 -16.69 13.08 -27.01
N GLU A 713 -15.64 12.74 -27.77
CA GLU A 713 -15.79 12.32 -29.17
C GLU A 713 -16.56 11.00 -29.30
N GLN A 714 -16.38 10.06 -28.37
CA GLN A 714 -17.20 8.85 -28.30
C GLN A 714 -18.67 9.17 -28.01
N PHE A 715 -18.93 10.10 -27.09
CA PHE A 715 -20.28 10.58 -26.80
C PHE A 715 -20.94 11.19 -28.04
N LYS A 716 -20.25 12.10 -28.74
CA LYS A 716 -20.73 12.68 -29.99
C LYS A 716 -21.01 11.62 -31.05
N HIS A 717 -20.12 10.65 -31.20
CA HIS A 717 -20.31 9.58 -32.17
C HIS A 717 -21.55 8.74 -31.86
N ARG A 718 -21.79 8.45 -30.58
CA ARG A 718 -22.89 7.59 -30.16
C ARG A 718 -24.25 8.28 -30.22
N PHE A 719 -24.33 9.53 -29.78
CA PHE A 719 -25.61 10.21 -29.57
C PHE A 719 -25.86 11.38 -30.52
N LEU A 720 -24.83 11.97 -31.12
CA LEU A 720 -24.95 13.18 -31.96
C LEU A 720 -24.72 12.94 -33.46
N LYS A 721 -24.07 11.84 -33.87
CA LYS A 721 -23.86 11.51 -35.30
C LYS A 721 -25.09 10.96 -36.03
N GLY A 722 -26.16 10.59 -35.32
CA GLY A 722 -27.43 10.14 -35.91
C GLY A 722 -28.51 11.22 -36.02
N SER A 723 -28.36 12.33 -35.27
CA SER A 723 -29.33 13.43 -35.25
C SER A 723 -28.99 14.45 -36.34
N GLY A 724 -29.56 14.26 -37.52
CA GLY A 724 -29.61 15.25 -38.61
C GLY A 724 -30.41 16.51 -38.27
N LYS A 725 -30.26 17.07 -37.07
CA LYS A 725 -30.79 18.39 -36.71
C LYS A 725 -29.75 19.13 -35.87
N LYS A 726 -29.14 20.13 -36.51
CA LYS A 726 -28.55 21.28 -35.81
C LYS A 726 -29.59 21.84 -34.84
N LYS A 727 -29.26 21.87 -33.55
CA LYS A 727 -29.46 23.02 -32.66
C LYS A 727 -28.67 22.82 -31.39
#